data_AF-A0AAE1K2R3-F1
#
_entry.id   AF-A0AAE1K2R3-F1
#
_cell.length_a   1.000
_cell.length_b   1.000
_cell.length_c   1.000
_cell.angle_alpha   90.00
_cell.angle_beta   90.00
_cell.angle_gamma   90.00
#
_symmetry.space_group_name_H-M   'P 1'
#
loop_
_entity.id
_entity.type
_entity.pdbx_description
1 polymer ?
#
loop_
_entity_poly.entity_id
_entity_poly.type
_entity_poly.pdbx_seq_one_letter_code
_entity_poly.pdbx_strand_id
1 'polypeptide(L)'
;MLQVLCNESLALTEKGEEQRSTYIVHVAKSEMPETFKHHSAWYESSLRSVSPSAAILYIYDTAIHGFSTRLTPEEARSLQSLKGILAVLLERRYELHTTRSPEFLGIDKIVDLLPESKLNGEVIIGFLDTGVWPESKSFDDTGFGPIPGGWKGQCETGTNFTTSNCNKKLIGARYFLKGYEAAMGPINETLECKSPRDDDGHGTHTSTTAAGSAVKDASLFGYASGTARGMLIHARIAAYKVCWLGGCFNSDVLAAMDKAIDDKVDVLSLSLGGESTDYYQDSLAIGAFAAMEKGILISCSAGNSGPMPSSLANVAPWITTVGAGTLDRDFPAYVSLGNGKNYSGVSLYRGSALPDSPLPVVYAGNVSDDPDGGNLCLVDTLTPDKVAGKIVLCDRGQNARVEKGFVVKKAGGLGMVLANSEDNGEELVADAHPLPATAVGEKAGDAIKTYIWSDKNPTVKIIFEGTKLGIQPSPVVAAFSSRGPNDITPEILKPDLIAPGVNILAGWSKSAAPTGLAFDDRRVDFNIISGTSMSCPHVSGLAALIKAAHSDWSPAMIRSALMTTAYTTYKNGDRLIDSGTGKPSTPFDHGAGHVDPVAALNPGLVYDLAVDDYLAFLCASNYTDEQIKIVARRNFQCDATKQYSLNNLNYPSFAVVFVLGGGTNVVKHTRTLMNVGAAGTYNVSVTSSDVSSVKISVEPQVLSFKENEKKSYTVTFTALGSPPKSRNAFGRLAWSDGKSNVASPISITWFSEAS
;
A
#
# COMPACT_ATOMS: atom_id res chain seq x y z
N MET A 1 11.04 30.27 0.91
CA MET A 1 10.53 31.65 0.68
C MET A 1 11.10 32.06 -0.67
N LEU A 2 10.22 32.43 -1.62
CA LEU A 2 10.46 32.44 -3.08
C LEU A 2 10.73 31.02 -3.67
N GLN A 3 10.29 30.57 -4.86
CA GLN A 3 9.83 31.19 -6.15
C GLN A 3 10.95 31.66 -7.11
N VAL A 4 10.83 31.62 -8.45
CA VAL A 4 10.16 30.73 -9.46
C VAL A 4 10.53 31.29 -10.87
N LEU A 5 10.38 30.51 -11.97
CA LEU A 5 10.72 30.87 -13.39
C LEU A 5 12.24 30.96 -13.70
N CYS A 6 12.74 30.79 -14.94
CA CYS A 6 12.11 30.42 -16.23
C CYS A 6 13.07 29.60 -17.13
N ASN A 7 12.54 29.06 -18.24
CA ASN A 7 13.31 28.51 -19.37
C ASN A 7 14.03 29.60 -20.18
N GLU A 8 15.11 29.21 -20.87
CA GLU A 8 15.20 29.46 -22.32
C GLU A 8 16.03 28.37 -23.03
N SER A 9 15.85 28.19 -24.35
CA SER A 9 16.37 27.06 -25.12
C SER A 9 17.10 27.53 -26.39
N LEU A 10 18.16 26.82 -26.78
CA LEU A 10 18.86 27.00 -28.04
C LEU A 10 18.58 25.82 -28.97
N ALA A 11 17.61 26.00 -29.87
CA ALA A 11 17.14 24.96 -30.77
C ALA A 11 18.09 24.72 -31.96
N LEU A 12 18.37 23.45 -32.23
CA LEU A 12 18.66 22.95 -33.57
C LEU A 12 17.46 22.12 -34.05
N THR A 13 17.21 22.13 -35.36
CA THR A 13 15.87 21.84 -35.90
C THR A 13 15.64 20.38 -36.28
N GLU A 14 14.80 19.71 -35.49
CA GLU A 14 13.98 18.59 -35.98
C GLU A 14 12.49 18.93 -35.82
N LYS A 15 11.61 18.24 -36.57
CA LYS A 15 10.18 18.53 -36.57
C LYS A 15 9.53 17.99 -35.30
N GLY A 16 8.92 18.86 -34.50
CA GLY A 16 8.18 18.44 -33.31
C GLY A 16 6.94 17.62 -33.66
N GLU A 17 6.88 16.39 -33.14
CA GLU A 17 5.60 15.76 -32.83
C GLU A 17 5.12 16.31 -31.47
N GLU A 18 3.86 16.73 -31.38
CA GLU A 18 3.31 17.23 -30.11
C GLU A 18 3.20 16.05 -29.12
N GLN A 19 3.84 16.19 -27.95
CA GLN A 19 4.02 15.08 -27.01
C GLN A 19 2.68 14.67 -26.38
N ARG A 20 2.06 13.62 -26.93
CA ARG A 20 0.77 13.09 -26.45
C ARG A 20 0.89 12.26 -25.17
N SER A 21 0.11 12.59 -24.15
CA SER A 21 -0.07 11.79 -22.94
C SER A 21 -1.31 10.90 -23.04
N THR A 22 -1.37 9.82 -22.25
CA THR A 22 -2.60 9.03 -22.10
C THR A 22 -3.53 9.70 -21.09
N TYR A 23 -4.83 9.70 -21.40
CA TYR A 23 -5.88 10.17 -20.51
C TYR A 23 -7.03 9.17 -20.39
N ILE A 24 -7.64 9.09 -19.21
CA ILE A 24 -8.93 8.45 -18.95
C ILE A 24 -10.03 9.50 -19.09
N VAL A 25 -10.99 9.22 -19.97
CA VAL A 25 -12.12 10.08 -20.31
C VAL A 25 -13.38 9.50 -19.67
N HIS A 26 -13.97 10.24 -18.73
CA HIS A 26 -15.25 9.90 -18.10
C HIS A 26 -16.40 10.50 -18.91
N VAL A 27 -17.49 9.77 -19.08
CA VAL A 27 -18.61 10.13 -19.98
C VAL A 27 -19.96 9.83 -19.33
N ALA A 28 -20.87 10.80 -19.35
CA ALA A 28 -22.23 10.70 -18.83
C ALA A 28 -23.08 9.74 -19.66
N LYS A 29 -23.08 8.45 -19.32
CA LYS A 29 -23.84 7.39 -20.03
C LYS A 29 -25.33 7.72 -20.22
N SER A 30 -25.93 8.46 -19.28
CA SER A 30 -27.31 8.95 -19.32
C SER A 30 -27.58 10.10 -20.30
N GLU A 31 -26.55 10.68 -20.92
CA GLU A 31 -26.63 11.79 -21.87
C GLU A 31 -26.24 11.41 -23.31
N MET A 32 -26.13 10.10 -23.60
CA MET A 32 -25.89 9.62 -24.97
C MET A 32 -26.99 10.15 -25.91
N PRO A 33 -26.64 10.88 -26.99
CA PRO A 33 -27.63 11.36 -27.95
C PRO A 33 -28.38 10.19 -28.61
N GLU A 34 -29.69 10.35 -28.82
CA GLU A 34 -30.58 9.32 -29.40
C GLU A 34 -30.16 8.83 -30.80
N THR A 35 -29.28 9.58 -31.48
CA THR A 35 -28.66 9.20 -32.75
C THR A 35 -27.68 8.02 -32.63
N PHE A 36 -27.18 7.71 -31.42
CA PHE A 36 -26.26 6.60 -31.17
C PHE A 36 -26.99 5.39 -30.56
N LYS A 37 -26.75 4.20 -31.13
CA LYS A 37 -27.35 2.94 -30.62
C LYS A 37 -26.51 2.26 -29.53
N HIS A 38 -25.23 2.60 -29.43
CA HIS A 38 -24.29 2.06 -28.46
C HIS A 38 -23.29 3.14 -28.01
N HIS A 39 -22.93 3.15 -26.73
CA HIS A 39 -22.05 4.17 -26.15
C HIS A 39 -20.65 4.18 -26.80
N SER A 40 -20.13 3.03 -27.22
CA SER A 40 -18.86 2.93 -27.95
C SER A 40 -18.81 3.80 -29.22
N ALA A 41 -19.89 3.80 -30.01
CA ALA A 41 -19.99 4.62 -31.22
C ALA A 41 -20.08 6.13 -30.90
N TRP A 42 -20.71 6.48 -29.77
CA TRP A 42 -20.72 7.85 -29.26
C TRP A 42 -19.31 8.27 -28.80
N TYR A 43 -18.62 7.43 -28.04
CA TYR A 43 -17.26 7.66 -27.55
C TYR A 43 -16.26 7.85 -28.70
N GLU A 44 -16.30 6.98 -29.72
CA GLU A 44 -15.49 7.15 -30.94
C GLU A 44 -15.81 8.46 -31.68
N SER A 45 -17.10 8.82 -31.80
CA SER A 45 -17.50 10.07 -32.46
C SER A 45 -17.04 11.30 -31.69
N SER A 46 -17.06 11.27 -30.36
CA SER A 46 -16.57 12.35 -29.51
C SER A 46 -15.06 12.50 -29.60
N LEU A 47 -14.31 11.38 -29.57
CA LEU A 47 -12.85 11.39 -29.74
C LEU A 47 -12.43 11.96 -31.10
N ARG A 48 -12.99 11.45 -32.20
CA ARG A 48 -12.65 11.87 -33.57
C ARG A 48 -12.98 13.34 -33.86
N SER A 49 -13.90 13.95 -33.10
CA SER A 49 -14.28 15.36 -33.28
C SER A 49 -13.22 16.36 -32.76
N VAL A 50 -12.30 15.91 -31.90
CA VAL A 50 -11.21 16.73 -31.34
C VAL A 50 -9.82 16.22 -31.75
N SER A 51 -9.69 14.91 -32.00
CA SER A 51 -8.46 14.32 -32.55
C SER A 51 -8.78 13.24 -33.59
N PRO A 52 -8.73 13.55 -34.89
CA PRO A 52 -9.01 12.60 -35.96
C PRO A 52 -8.02 11.42 -36.04
N SER A 53 -6.87 11.50 -35.36
CA SER A 53 -5.83 10.47 -35.33
C SER A 53 -5.69 9.74 -33.99
N ALA A 54 -6.47 10.10 -32.97
CA ALA A 54 -6.49 9.38 -31.71
C ALA A 54 -7.35 8.11 -31.79
N ALA A 55 -6.96 7.09 -31.02
CA ALA A 55 -7.65 5.81 -30.94
C ALA A 55 -8.02 5.49 -29.49
N ILE A 56 -9.19 4.86 -29.31
CA ILE A 56 -9.62 4.34 -28.01
C ILE A 56 -8.77 3.12 -27.65
N LEU A 57 -8.25 3.12 -26.43
CA LEU A 57 -7.49 2.02 -25.85
C LEU A 57 -8.47 1.04 -25.18
N TYR A 58 -9.10 1.48 -24.09
CA TYR A 58 -10.19 0.76 -23.42
C TYR A 58 -11.49 1.55 -23.45
N ILE A 59 -12.59 0.82 -23.38
CA ILE A 59 -13.92 1.31 -23.02
C ILE A 59 -14.25 0.69 -21.67
N TYR A 60 -14.79 1.48 -20.75
CA TYR A 60 -15.25 1.02 -19.43
C TYR A 60 -16.76 1.14 -19.36
N ASP A 61 -17.40 0.12 -18.77
CA ASP A 61 -18.86 0.00 -18.71
C ASP A 61 -19.39 -0.24 -17.29
N THR A 62 -18.55 -0.75 -16.38
CA THR A 62 -18.87 -1.15 -15.00
C THR A 62 -18.07 -0.39 -13.93
N ALA A 63 -16.79 -0.03 -14.14
CA ALA A 63 -15.99 0.75 -13.16
C ALA A 63 -16.11 2.26 -13.36
N ILE A 64 -16.09 2.72 -14.61
CA ILE A 64 -16.63 4.03 -15.00
C ILE A 64 -17.54 3.83 -16.21
N HIS A 65 -18.06 4.93 -16.74
CA HIS A 65 -18.58 4.96 -18.09
C HIS A 65 -17.68 5.90 -18.89
N GLY A 66 -17.08 5.41 -19.98
CA GLY A 66 -16.13 6.19 -20.77
C GLY A 66 -15.03 5.34 -21.40
N PHE A 67 -13.86 5.93 -21.64
CA PHE A 67 -12.78 5.32 -22.40
C PHE A 67 -11.40 5.91 -22.08
N SER A 68 -10.31 5.26 -22.48
CA SER A 68 -8.96 5.87 -22.47
C SER A 68 -8.42 6.09 -23.88
N THR A 69 -7.55 7.09 -24.03
CA THR A 69 -6.98 7.54 -25.32
C THR A 69 -5.67 8.30 -25.10
N ARG A 70 -4.81 8.39 -26.11
CA ARG A 70 -3.70 9.38 -26.13
C ARG A 70 -4.11 10.66 -26.85
N LEU A 71 -3.76 11.80 -26.27
CA LEU A 71 -4.12 13.16 -26.72
C LEU A 71 -2.98 14.13 -26.41
N THR A 72 -2.89 15.25 -27.12
CA THR A 72 -2.11 16.40 -26.65
C THR A 72 -2.88 17.12 -25.53
N PRO A 73 -2.24 17.96 -24.70
CA PRO A 73 -2.94 18.74 -23.68
C PRO A 73 -4.05 19.65 -24.25
N GLU A 74 -3.90 20.11 -25.48
CA GLU A 74 -4.86 20.88 -26.27
C GLU A 74 -6.07 20.03 -26.68
N GLU A 75 -5.82 18.84 -27.24
CA GLU A 75 -6.87 17.88 -27.61
C GLU A 75 -7.64 17.38 -26.37
N ALA A 76 -6.96 17.17 -25.24
CA ALA A 76 -7.55 16.78 -23.96
C ALA A 76 -8.51 17.84 -23.40
N ARG A 77 -8.09 19.12 -23.38
CA ARG A 77 -8.97 20.25 -23.01
C ARG A 77 -10.15 20.40 -23.97
N SER A 78 -9.92 20.18 -25.26
CA SER A 78 -10.98 20.21 -26.28
C SER A 78 -12.02 19.12 -26.03
N LEU A 79 -11.56 17.90 -25.72
CA LEU A 79 -12.43 16.76 -25.39
C LEU A 79 -13.27 17.03 -24.14
N GLN A 80 -12.65 17.59 -23.10
CA GLN A 80 -13.32 17.94 -21.84
C GLN A 80 -14.42 19.00 -22.01
N SER A 81 -14.39 19.80 -23.09
CA SER A 81 -15.43 20.79 -23.39
C SER A 81 -16.68 20.22 -24.08
N LEU A 82 -16.66 18.96 -24.52
CA LEU A 82 -17.79 18.37 -25.26
C LEU A 82 -18.93 17.95 -24.30
N LYS A 83 -20.17 18.25 -24.69
CA LYS A 83 -21.36 17.87 -23.91
C LYS A 83 -21.40 16.36 -23.67
N GLY A 84 -21.53 15.97 -22.39
CA GLY A 84 -21.58 14.59 -21.94
C GLY A 84 -20.21 14.00 -21.60
N ILE A 85 -19.09 14.64 -21.93
CA ILE A 85 -17.79 14.34 -21.30
C ILE A 85 -17.79 14.96 -19.90
N LEU A 86 -17.34 14.20 -18.92
CA LEU A 86 -17.34 14.59 -17.50
C LEU A 86 -15.94 14.95 -16.98
N ALA A 87 -14.92 14.19 -17.36
CA ALA A 87 -13.53 14.42 -16.95
C ALA A 87 -12.54 13.82 -17.97
N VAL A 88 -11.30 14.32 -17.96
CA VAL A 88 -10.17 13.84 -18.78
C VAL A 88 -8.92 13.84 -17.89
N LEU A 89 -8.43 12.66 -17.49
CA LEU A 89 -7.54 12.46 -16.33
C LEU A 89 -6.23 11.78 -16.71
N LEU A 90 -5.08 12.25 -16.19
CA LEU A 90 -3.74 11.76 -16.53
C LEU A 90 -3.38 10.41 -15.84
N GLU A 91 -2.31 9.74 -16.28
CA GLU A 91 -1.95 8.35 -15.94
C GLU A 91 -0.75 8.21 -14.95
N ARG A 92 -0.66 7.10 -14.15
CA ARG A 92 0.27 6.88 -13.00
C ARG A 92 0.81 5.40 -12.90
N ARG A 93 1.69 5.04 -11.91
CA ARG A 93 2.46 3.74 -11.77
C ARG A 93 2.75 3.28 -10.30
N TYR A 94 2.91 1.95 -9.99
CA TYR A 94 2.88 1.33 -8.63
C TYR A 94 3.84 0.06 -8.35
N GLU A 95 3.92 -0.53 -7.12
CA GLU A 95 4.91 -1.59 -6.59
C GLU A 95 4.35 -2.54 -5.46
N LEU A 96 4.74 -3.86 -5.23
CA LEU A 96 3.98 -4.81 -4.34
C LEU A 96 4.48 -6.27 -3.86
N HIS A 97 4.28 -6.74 -2.59
CA HIS A 97 4.68 -8.12 -2.06
C HIS A 97 3.74 -8.72 -0.91
N THR A 98 3.86 -9.70 0.07
CA THR A 98 4.79 -10.64 0.84
C THR A 98 4.13 -11.97 1.46
N THR A 99 4.44 -12.49 2.69
CA THR A 99 3.84 -13.65 3.48
C THR A 99 4.28 -13.67 5.00
N ARG A 100 5.09 -14.65 5.51
CA ARG A 100 5.49 -15.09 6.91
C ARG A 100 4.52 -14.90 8.08
N SER A 101 3.90 -13.75 8.19
CA SER A 101 3.09 -13.23 9.27
C SER A 101 1.91 -14.06 9.83
N PRO A 102 1.33 -15.12 9.22
CA PRO A 102 0.13 -15.76 9.79
C PRO A 102 0.29 -16.20 11.24
N GLU A 103 1.46 -16.71 11.63
CA GLU A 103 1.76 -17.09 13.01
C GLU A 103 1.83 -15.87 13.95
N PHE A 104 2.52 -14.79 13.52
CA PHE A 104 2.64 -13.52 14.25
C PHE A 104 1.27 -12.84 14.44
N LEU A 105 0.40 -12.93 13.43
CA LEU A 105 -0.98 -12.47 13.45
C LEU A 105 -1.94 -13.42 14.20
N GLY A 106 -1.45 -14.58 14.65
CA GLY A 106 -2.24 -15.55 15.42
C GLY A 106 -3.28 -16.34 14.61
N ILE A 107 -3.15 -16.42 13.28
CA ILE A 107 -4.09 -17.09 12.36
C ILE A 107 -4.34 -18.55 12.73
N ASP A 108 -3.37 -19.27 13.30
CA ASP A 108 -3.58 -20.65 13.75
C ASP A 108 -4.71 -20.75 14.80
N LYS A 109 -4.83 -19.77 15.69
CA LYS A 109 -5.88 -19.70 16.70
C LYS A 109 -7.27 -19.46 16.10
N ILE A 110 -7.34 -18.95 14.87
CA ILE A 110 -8.62 -18.76 14.17
C ILE A 110 -9.19 -20.10 13.71
N VAL A 111 -8.33 -21.05 13.34
CA VAL A 111 -8.74 -22.42 12.98
C VAL A 111 -9.33 -23.15 14.19
N ASP A 112 -8.87 -22.86 15.41
CA ASP A 112 -9.46 -23.35 16.66
C ASP A 112 -10.81 -22.67 17.02
N LEU A 113 -11.08 -21.47 16.48
CA LEU A 113 -12.24 -20.64 16.83
C LEU A 113 -13.40 -20.71 15.81
N LEU A 114 -13.14 -21.12 14.57
CA LEU A 114 -14.13 -21.25 13.53
C LEU A 114 -14.14 -22.68 12.96
N PRO A 115 -15.31 -23.31 12.80
CA PRO A 115 -15.38 -24.63 12.18
C PRO A 115 -14.88 -24.54 10.73
N GLU A 116 -14.08 -25.52 10.32
CA GLU A 116 -13.42 -25.59 9.01
C GLU A 116 -14.40 -25.33 7.84
N SER A 117 -15.65 -25.78 7.96
CA SER A 117 -16.75 -25.52 7.02
C SER A 117 -17.08 -24.04 6.76
N LYS A 118 -16.75 -23.11 7.67
CA LYS A 118 -16.85 -21.65 7.45
C LYS A 118 -15.60 -21.11 6.75
N LEU A 119 -14.41 -21.56 7.15
CA LEU A 119 -13.14 -21.13 6.56
C LEU A 119 -12.93 -21.69 5.13
N ASN A 120 -13.62 -22.78 4.79
CA ASN A 120 -13.75 -23.32 3.45
C ASN A 120 -14.81 -22.61 2.58
N GLY A 121 -15.37 -21.49 3.07
CA GLY A 121 -16.21 -20.60 2.26
C GLY A 121 -15.42 -20.04 1.08
N GLU A 122 -15.99 -20.09 -0.12
CA GLU A 122 -15.24 -19.99 -1.38
C GLU A 122 -14.85 -18.57 -1.82
N VAL A 123 -14.45 -17.73 -0.86
CA VAL A 123 -14.15 -16.30 -1.05
C VAL A 123 -13.08 -16.09 -2.11
N ILE A 124 -13.35 -15.19 -3.06
CA ILE A 124 -12.50 -14.91 -4.22
C ILE A 124 -11.78 -13.58 -4.03
N ILE A 125 -10.45 -13.59 -4.03
CA ILE A 125 -9.62 -12.37 -3.96
C ILE A 125 -9.07 -12.04 -5.35
N GLY A 126 -9.33 -10.82 -5.81
CA GLY A 126 -8.76 -10.25 -7.03
C GLY A 126 -7.50 -9.44 -6.74
N PHE A 127 -6.41 -9.71 -7.48
CA PHE A 127 -5.13 -9.00 -7.37
C PHE A 127 -4.89 -8.20 -8.65
N LEU A 128 -4.74 -6.88 -8.52
CA LEU A 128 -4.43 -5.98 -9.64
C LEU A 128 -2.95 -5.63 -9.57
N ASP A 129 -2.17 -6.20 -10.49
CA ASP A 129 -0.81 -6.62 -10.18
C ASP A 129 0.12 -6.77 -11.40
N THR A 130 1.33 -7.32 -11.26
CA THR A 130 2.21 -7.74 -12.39
C THR A 130 1.83 -9.09 -13.00
N GLY A 131 0.80 -9.74 -12.48
CA GLY A 131 0.29 -11.04 -12.94
C GLY A 131 0.46 -12.13 -11.90
N VAL A 132 0.70 -13.36 -12.35
CA VAL A 132 0.94 -14.52 -11.48
C VAL A 132 1.94 -15.52 -12.08
N TRP A 133 2.75 -16.18 -11.25
CA TRP A 133 3.61 -17.31 -11.64
C TRP A 133 2.94 -18.65 -11.30
N PRO A 134 2.10 -19.23 -12.19
CA PRO A 134 1.18 -20.31 -11.86
C PRO A 134 1.87 -21.62 -11.42
N GLU A 135 3.12 -21.85 -11.79
CA GLU A 135 3.90 -23.02 -11.37
C GLU A 135 4.45 -22.92 -9.93
N SER A 136 4.14 -21.84 -9.19
CA SER A 136 4.48 -21.73 -7.77
C SER A 136 3.67 -22.73 -6.93
N LYS A 137 4.34 -23.44 -6.02
CA LYS A 137 3.70 -24.39 -5.09
C LYS A 137 2.62 -23.75 -4.21
N SER A 138 2.63 -22.43 -4.04
CA SER A 138 1.59 -21.70 -3.31
C SER A 138 0.28 -21.52 -4.11
N PHE A 139 0.21 -22.02 -5.35
CA PHE A 139 -1.01 -22.17 -6.13
C PHE A 139 -1.47 -23.64 -6.28
N ASP A 140 -0.91 -24.55 -5.48
CA ASP A 140 -1.43 -25.92 -5.38
C ASP A 140 -2.90 -25.92 -4.94
N ASP A 141 -3.72 -26.74 -5.59
CA ASP A 141 -5.18 -26.83 -5.38
C ASP A 141 -5.63 -28.17 -4.78
N THR A 142 -4.71 -28.91 -4.14
CA THR A 142 -5.03 -30.12 -3.39
C THR A 142 -6.06 -29.81 -2.29
N GLY A 143 -7.12 -30.61 -2.25
CA GLY A 143 -8.24 -30.42 -1.30
C GLY A 143 -9.31 -29.42 -1.74
N PHE A 144 -9.11 -28.66 -2.83
CA PHE A 144 -10.12 -27.70 -3.27
C PHE A 144 -11.34 -28.36 -3.93
N GLY A 145 -12.52 -27.80 -3.63
CA GLY A 145 -13.77 -28.11 -4.31
C GLY A 145 -13.82 -27.61 -5.77
N PRO A 146 -14.95 -27.77 -6.48
CA PRO A 146 -15.16 -27.16 -7.80
C PRO A 146 -14.97 -25.63 -7.75
N ILE A 147 -14.87 -24.97 -8.91
CA ILE A 147 -14.84 -23.50 -8.95
C ILE A 147 -16.25 -22.96 -8.61
N PRO A 148 -16.41 -21.85 -7.86
CA PRO A 148 -17.72 -21.38 -7.41
C PRO A 148 -18.67 -21.07 -8.57
N GLY A 149 -19.91 -21.55 -8.50
CA GLY A 149 -20.89 -21.39 -9.60
C GLY A 149 -21.31 -19.94 -9.89
N GLY A 150 -20.93 -18.98 -9.04
CA GLY A 150 -21.13 -17.53 -9.25
C GLY A 150 -19.95 -16.82 -9.94
N TRP A 151 -18.79 -17.47 -10.06
CA TRP A 151 -17.59 -16.94 -10.72
C TRP A 151 -17.82 -16.77 -12.23
N LYS A 152 -17.34 -15.66 -12.79
CA LYS A 152 -17.48 -15.35 -14.23
C LYS A 152 -16.17 -15.04 -14.96
N GLY A 153 -15.06 -14.88 -14.23
CA GLY A 153 -13.77 -14.62 -14.83
C GLY A 153 -13.18 -15.83 -15.58
N GLN A 154 -12.12 -15.57 -16.34
CA GLN A 154 -11.53 -16.52 -17.28
C GLN A 154 -10.03 -16.73 -17.07
N CYS A 155 -9.50 -17.80 -17.65
CA CYS A 155 -8.06 -18.01 -17.80
C CYS A 155 -7.63 -17.55 -19.21
N GLU A 156 -6.99 -16.39 -19.30
CA GLU A 156 -6.67 -15.72 -20.56
C GLU A 156 -5.31 -16.20 -21.11
N THR A 157 -5.27 -16.64 -22.36
CA THR A 157 -4.07 -17.20 -22.98
C THR A 157 -3.15 -16.11 -23.53
N GLY A 158 -1.83 -16.33 -23.48
CA GLY A 158 -0.83 -15.47 -24.11
C GLY A 158 0.55 -16.10 -24.09
N THR A 159 1.59 -15.30 -24.31
CA THR A 159 2.99 -15.75 -24.28
C THR A 159 3.33 -16.47 -22.96
N ASN A 160 3.78 -17.71 -23.07
CA ASN A 160 4.05 -18.63 -21.95
C ASN A 160 2.88 -18.85 -20.96
N PHE A 161 1.62 -18.66 -21.39
CA PHE A 161 0.44 -18.85 -20.52
C PHE A 161 -0.76 -19.45 -21.26
N THR A 162 -1.34 -20.50 -20.69
CA THR A 162 -2.41 -21.32 -21.29
C THR A 162 -3.60 -21.44 -20.35
N THR A 163 -4.76 -21.91 -20.84
CA THR A 163 -5.93 -22.16 -19.98
C THR A 163 -5.65 -23.19 -18.87
N SER A 164 -4.72 -24.12 -19.11
CA SER A 164 -4.23 -25.10 -18.12
C SER A 164 -3.29 -24.52 -17.06
N ASN A 165 -2.93 -23.23 -17.11
CA ASN A 165 -2.21 -22.56 -16.04
C ASN A 165 -3.14 -22.08 -14.91
N CYS A 166 -4.46 -22.08 -15.12
CA CYS A 166 -5.43 -21.92 -14.05
C CYS A 166 -5.91 -23.29 -13.55
N ASN A 167 -6.26 -23.36 -12.27
CA ASN A 167 -6.73 -24.55 -11.58
C ASN A 167 -7.87 -24.17 -10.60
N LYS A 168 -8.16 -24.97 -9.58
CA LYS A 168 -9.18 -24.60 -8.57
C LYS A 168 -8.69 -23.56 -7.56
N LYS A 169 -7.39 -23.27 -7.52
CA LYS A 169 -6.78 -22.29 -6.61
C LYS A 169 -6.65 -20.93 -7.28
N LEU A 170 -5.91 -20.86 -8.38
CA LEU A 170 -5.88 -19.75 -9.32
C LEU A 170 -7.01 -19.97 -10.34
N ILE A 171 -8.19 -19.42 -10.07
CA ILE A 171 -9.42 -19.70 -10.84
C ILE A 171 -9.62 -18.80 -12.06
N GLY A 172 -8.78 -17.78 -12.20
CA GLY A 172 -8.71 -16.93 -13.39
C GLY A 172 -7.45 -16.08 -13.39
N ALA A 173 -7.00 -15.73 -14.58
CA ALA A 173 -5.79 -14.97 -14.80
C ALA A 173 -5.97 -14.16 -16.09
N ARG A 174 -5.80 -12.84 -16.02
CA ARG A 174 -6.11 -11.88 -17.09
C ARG A 174 -5.02 -10.82 -17.17
N TYR A 175 -4.98 -10.05 -18.27
CA TYR A 175 -3.96 -9.04 -18.47
C TYR A 175 -4.48 -7.83 -19.28
N PHE A 176 -4.01 -6.65 -18.91
CA PHE A 176 -4.44 -5.34 -19.41
C PHE A 176 -3.18 -4.54 -19.68
N LEU A 177 -3.06 -4.00 -20.90
CA LEU A 177 -1.81 -3.52 -21.46
C LEU A 177 -1.96 -2.41 -22.50
N LYS A 178 -3.16 -1.95 -22.85
CA LYS A 178 -3.29 -0.94 -23.91
C LYS A 178 -3.05 0.48 -23.40
N GLY A 179 -3.16 0.73 -22.10
CA GLY A 179 -2.65 1.97 -21.49
C GLY A 179 -1.14 2.04 -21.69
N TYR A 180 -0.46 0.97 -21.26
CA TYR A 180 0.96 0.73 -21.52
C TYR A 180 1.33 0.84 -23.00
N GLU A 181 0.72 0.06 -23.89
CA GLU A 181 1.12 0.01 -25.30
C GLU A 181 0.86 1.31 -26.05
N ALA A 182 -0.10 2.13 -25.57
CA ALA A 182 -0.23 3.49 -26.03
C ALA A 182 0.91 4.36 -25.53
N ALA A 183 1.19 4.38 -24.22
CA ALA A 183 2.16 5.28 -23.61
C ALA A 183 3.62 4.96 -24.00
N MET A 184 3.99 3.68 -23.95
CA MET A 184 5.37 3.17 -24.04
C MET A 184 5.69 2.51 -25.40
N GLY A 185 4.69 2.24 -26.23
CA GLY A 185 4.84 1.37 -27.40
C GLY A 185 4.65 -0.12 -27.06
N PRO A 186 4.75 -1.03 -28.05
CA PRO A 186 4.39 -2.44 -27.88
C PRO A 186 5.21 -3.13 -26.79
N ILE A 187 4.58 -4.10 -26.10
CA ILE A 187 5.23 -4.93 -25.09
C ILE A 187 6.50 -5.57 -25.67
N ASN A 188 7.64 -5.40 -25.00
CA ASN A 188 8.86 -6.06 -25.40
C ASN A 188 8.90 -7.50 -24.87
N GLU A 189 8.42 -8.43 -25.68
CA GLU A 189 8.33 -9.85 -25.33
C GLU A 189 9.68 -10.56 -25.15
N THR A 190 10.82 -9.87 -25.31
CA THR A 190 12.13 -10.38 -24.86
C THR A 190 12.42 -10.07 -23.38
N LEU A 191 11.58 -9.28 -22.72
CA LEU A 191 11.75 -8.84 -21.32
C LEU A 191 10.54 -9.20 -20.44
N GLU A 192 9.32 -9.11 -20.97
CA GLU A 192 8.08 -9.39 -20.22
C GLU A 192 7.03 -10.09 -21.09
N CYS A 193 6.39 -11.15 -20.59
CA CYS A 193 5.45 -11.95 -21.36
C CYS A 193 4.13 -11.18 -21.57
N LYS A 194 3.66 -11.09 -22.82
CA LYS A 194 2.33 -10.55 -23.18
C LYS A 194 1.21 -11.55 -22.84
N SER A 195 1.03 -11.78 -21.54
CA SER A 195 0.08 -12.72 -20.93
C SER A 195 -0.13 -12.40 -19.43
N PRO A 196 -0.99 -13.13 -18.69
CA PRO A 196 -1.11 -13.00 -17.24
C PRO A 196 0.13 -13.44 -16.43
N ARG A 197 1.22 -13.91 -17.08
CA ARG A 197 2.43 -14.35 -16.40
C ARG A 197 3.13 -13.18 -15.69
N ASP A 198 3.49 -13.41 -14.44
CA ASP A 198 4.34 -12.50 -13.66
C ASP A 198 5.82 -12.73 -13.98
N ASP A 199 6.45 -11.74 -14.60
CA ASP A 199 7.90 -11.77 -14.88
C ASP A 199 8.71 -10.92 -13.89
N ASP A 200 8.05 -10.18 -12.99
CA ASP A 200 8.64 -9.19 -12.08
C ASP A 200 8.76 -9.73 -10.64
N GLY A 201 7.93 -10.72 -10.28
CA GLY A 201 8.03 -11.52 -9.06
C GLY A 201 7.04 -11.13 -7.96
N HIS A 202 6.84 -9.82 -7.79
CA HIS A 202 5.57 -9.32 -8.28
C HIS A 202 4.28 -9.71 -7.54
N GLY A 203 3.23 -9.90 -8.35
CA GLY A 203 1.92 -10.42 -7.96
C GLY A 203 1.89 -11.89 -7.55
N THR A 204 2.93 -12.65 -7.86
CA THR A 204 3.16 -13.94 -7.20
C THR A 204 3.37 -13.72 -5.70
N HIS A 205 4.09 -12.67 -5.33
CA HIS A 205 4.45 -12.37 -3.95
C HIS A 205 3.26 -11.77 -3.16
N THR A 206 2.34 -11.01 -3.78
CA THR A 206 1.10 -10.50 -3.14
C THR A 206 0.01 -11.56 -2.99
N SER A 207 -0.29 -12.30 -4.05
CA SER A 207 -1.39 -13.27 -4.07
C SER A 207 -1.09 -14.44 -3.12
N THR A 208 0.19 -14.78 -2.96
CA THR A 208 0.63 -15.74 -1.96
C THR A 208 0.60 -15.18 -0.53
N THR A 209 0.67 -13.85 -0.29
CA THR A 209 0.43 -13.22 1.04
C THR A 209 -1.00 -13.45 1.51
N ALA A 210 -1.96 -13.13 0.65
CA ALA A 210 -3.36 -13.11 1.02
C ALA A 210 -3.89 -14.55 1.12
N ALA A 211 -3.51 -15.38 0.15
CA ALA A 211 -4.18 -16.64 -0.11
C ALA A 211 -3.23 -17.78 -0.54
N GLY A 212 -1.91 -17.70 -0.36
CA GLY A 212 -1.01 -18.80 -0.75
C GLY A 212 -1.34 -20.13 -0.07
N SER A 213 -1.42 -21.22 -0.84
CA SER A 213 -1.47 -22.58 -0.31
C SER A 213 -0.22 -22.91 0.50
N ALA A 214 -0.32 -23.83 1.46
CA ALA A 214 0.73 -24.09 2.45
C ALA A 214 1.92 -24.87 1.85
N VAL A 215 3.08 -24.22 1.73
CA VAL A 215 4.32 -24.80 1.20
C VAL A 215 5.33 -24.98 2.31
N LYS A 216 5.67 -26.25 2.60
CA LYS A 216 6.73 -26.62 3.56
C LYS A 216 8.11 -26.31 3.00
N ASP A 217 9.07 -26.13 3.92
CA ASP A 217 10.50 -25.92 3.63
C ASP A 217 10.78 -24.68 2.76
N ALA A 218 9.87 -23.70 2.83
CA ALA A 218 9.98 -22.42 2.13
C ALA A 218 11.03 -21.53 2.80
N SER A 219 11.97 -21.00 2.02
CA SER A 219 13.04 -20.10 2.47
C SER A 219 13.60 -19.29 1.31
N LEU A 220 14.21 -18.14 1.60
CA LEU A 220 15.14 -17.49 0.68
C LEU A 220 16.56 -17.85 1.13
N PHE A 221 17.24 -18.72 0.37
CA PHE A 221 18.61 -19.15 0.68
C PHE A 221 18.81 -19.72 2.12
N GLY A 222 17.76 -20.28 2.74
CA GLY A 222 17.75 -20.73 4.13
C GLY A 222 17.36 -19.67 5.17
N TYR A 223 17.32 -18.39 4.80
CA TYR A 223 16.66 -17.36 5.61
C TYR A 223 15.15 -17.58 5.60
N ALA A 224 14.48 -17.19 6.69
CA ALA A 224 13.03 -17.31 6.86
C ALA A 224 12.45 -18.74 6.79
N SER A 225 13.29 -19.78 6.89
CA SER A 225 12.92 -21.20 6.76
C SER A 225 11.71 -21.59 7.61
N GLY A 226 10.66 -22.14 6.97
CA GLY A 226 9.45 -22.61 7.63
C GLY A 226 8.39 -23.11 6.64
N THR A 227 7.12 -23.03 7.03
CA THR A 227 5.99 -23.23 6.10
C THR A 227 5.45 -21.87 5.67
N ALA A 228 5.55 -21.55 4.37
CA ALA A 228 4.91 -20.36 3.80
C ALA A 228 3.44 -20.65 3.49
N ARG A 229 2.55 -19.72 3.81
CA ARG A 229 1.11 -19.76 3.48
C ARG A 229 0.55 -18.34 3.50
N GLY A 230 -0.62 -18.14 2.89
CA GLY A 230 -1.38 -16.91 3.01
C GLY A 230 -2.23 -16.82 4.27
N MET A 231 -2.96 -15.71 4.44
CA MET A 231 -3.86 -15.50 5.58
C MET A 231 -5.09 -16.42 5.52
N LEU A 232 -5.69 -16.59 4.34
CA LEU A 232 -6.79 -17.52 4.11
C LEU A 232 -6.40 -18.55 3.05
N ILE A 233 -5.87 -19.70 3.49
CA ILE A 233 -5.32 -20.72 2.59
C ILE A 233 -6.36 -21.34 1.65
N HIS A 234 -7.65 -21.28 1.97
CA HIS A 234 -8.76 -21.82 1.16
C HIS A 234 -9.43 -20.78 0.24
N ALA A 235 -9.01 -19.51 0.27
CA ALA A 235 -9.49 -18.50 -0.67
C ALA A 235 -9.11 -18.85 -2.12
N ARG A 236 -9.96 -18.44 -3.07
CA ARG A 236 -9.67 -18.51 -4.50
C ARG A 236 -8.92 -17.26 -4.94
N ILE A 237 -8.03 -17.39 -5.92
CA ILE A 237 -7.19 -16.30 -6.45
C ILE A 237 -7.62 -15.99 -7.88
N ALA A 238 -7.80 -14.70 -8.17
CA ALA A 238 -7.98 -14.17 -9.52
C ALA A 238 -6.91 -13.11 -9.79
N ALA A 239 -6.04 -13.34 -10.77
CA ALA A 239 -4.95 -12.42 -11.11
C ALA A 239 -5.33 -11.52 -12.30
N TYR A 240 -5.07 -10.22 -12.18
CA TYR A 240 -5.31 -9.22 -13.23
C TYR A 240 -4.01 -8.43 -13.42
N LYS A 241 -3.19 -8.80 -14.41
CA LYS A 241 -1.95 -8.09 -14.74
C LYS A 241 -2.27 -6.72 -15.33
N VAL A 242 -1.90 -5.66 -14.63
CA VAL A 242 -2.02 -4.25 -15.02
C VAL A 242 -0.67 -3.52 -14.94
N CYS A 243 0.31 -4.14 -14.28
CA CYS A 243 1.67 -3.66 -14.12
C CYS A 243 2.63 -4.38 -15.08
N TRP A 244 3.54 -3.59 -15.63
CA TRP A 244 4.54 -3.93 -16.63
C TRP A 244 5.84 -3.15 -16.31
N LEU A 245 6.95 -3.44 -16.98
CA LEU A 245 8.27 -2.85 -16.68
C LEU A 245 8.28 -1.31 -16.72
N GLY A 246 7.54 -0.71 -17.67
CA GLY A 246 7.28 0.73 -17.75
C GLY A 246 6.27 1.28 -16.72
N GLY A 247 5.38 0.47 -16.15
CA GLY A 247 4.47 0.91 -15.08
C GLY A 247 3.10 0.20 -14.99
N CYS A 248 2.27 0.71 -14.08
CA CYS A 248 0.92 0.22 -13.76
C CYS A 248 -0.14 1.23 -14.20
N PHE A 249 -0.27 1.40 -15.52
CA PHE A 249 -0.99 2.47 -16.17
C PHE A 249 -2.48 2.48 -15.74
N ASN A 250 -2.98 3.62 -15.24
CA ASN A 250 -4.27 3.70 -14.56
C ASN A 250 -5.47 3.29 -15.43
N SER A 251 -5.36 3.35 -16.75
CA SER A 251 -6.37 2.83 -17.67
C SER A 251 -6.41 1.30 -17.71
N ASP A 252 -5.25 0.64 -17.62
CA ASP A 252 -5.14 -0.81 -17.45
C ASP A 252 -5.66 -1.24 -16.06
N VAL A 253 -5.32 -0.48 -15.00
CA VAL A 253 -5.86 -0.66 -13.64
C VAL A 253 -7.39 -0.59 -13.63
N LEU A 254 -7.97 0.46 -14.24
CA LEU A 254 -9.42 0.66 -14.23
C LEU A 254 -10.16 -0.40 -15.03
N ALA A 255 -9.61 -0.83 -16.16
CA ALA A 255 -10.15 -1.94 -16.96
C ALA A 255 -10.12 -3.28 -16.20
N ALA A 256 -9.12 -3.49 -15.34
CA ALA A 256 -9.09 -4.65 -14.46
C ALA A 256 -10.09 -4.55 -13.30
N MET A 257 -10.28 -3.38 -12.69
CA MET A 257 -11.31 -3.19 -11.65
C MET A 257 -12.71 -3.45 -12.23
N ASP A 258 -12.98 -2.90 -13.41
CA ASP A 258 -14.19 -3.09 -14.20
C ASP A 258 -14.52 -4.58 -14.38
N LYS A 259 -13.52 -5.38 -14.78
CA LYS A 259 -13.67 -6.82 -14.98
C LYS A 259 -13.69 -7.62 -13.70
N ALA A 260 -12.93 -7.29 -12.66
CA ALA A 260 -13.00 -7.98 -11.37
C ALA A 260 -14.38 -7.82 -10.69
N ILE A 261 -15.00 -6.64 -10.83
CA ILE A 261 -16.37 -6.38 -10.38
C ILE A 261 -17.39 -7.21 -11.17
N ASP A 262 -17.24 -7.34 -12.50
CA ASP A 262 -18.08 -8.21 -13.34
C ASP A 262 -17.89 -9.69 -13.00
N ASP A 263 -16.63 -10.12 -12.85
CA ASP A 263 -16.16 -11.50 -12.67
C ASP A 263 -16.54 -12.08 -11.29
N LYS A 264 -16.91 -11.22 -10.33
CA LYS A 264 -17.39 -11.50 -8.95
C LYS A 264 -16.30 -11.93 -7.97
N VAL A 265 -15.28 -11.09 -7.80
CA VAL A 265 -14.42 -11.13 -6.61
C VAL A 265 -15.13 -10.57 -5.38
N ASP A 266 -14.82 -11.06 -4.18
CA ASP A 266 -15.32 -10.56 -2.88
C ASP A 266 -14.41 -9.48 -2.28
N VAL A 267 -13.11 -9.58 -2.55
CA VAL A 267 -12.07 -8.66 -2.07
C VAL A 267 -11.15 -8.29 -3.23
N LEU A 268 -10.79 -7.01 -3.30
CA LEU A 268 -9.78 -6.46 -4.19
C LEU A 268 -8.53 -6.09 -3.39
N SER A 269 -7.40 -6.62 -3.84
CA SER A 269 -6.05 -6.29 -3.36
C SER A 269 -5.36 -5.42 -4.41
N LEU A 270 -5.30 -4.12 -4.14
CA LEU A 270 -4.62 -3.12 -4.96
C LEU A 270 -3.39 -2.67 -4.19
N SER A 271 -2.32 -3.44 -4.30
CA SER A 271 -1.05 -3.18 -3.63
C SER A 271 -0.30 -2.03 -4.34
N LEU A 272 -0.96 -0.87 -4.43
CA LEU A 272 -0.98 -0.07 -5.66
C LEU A 272 -1.48 1.34 -5.30
N GLY A 273 -0.66 2.38 -5.42
CA GLY A 273 -1.01 3.76 -5.01
C GLY A 273 0.06 4.82 -5.31
N GLY A 274 -0.36 6.06 -5.59
CA GLY A 274 0.53 7.17 -5.99
C GLY A 274 0.00 8.53 -5.53
N GLU A 275 0.41 9.61 -6.20
CA GLU A 275 0.01 10.99 -5.86
C GLU A 275 -1.51 11.11 -5.67
N SER A 276 -1.91 11.68 -4.52
CA SER A 276 -3.30 11.91 -4.15
C SER A 276 -3.90 13.05 -4.95
N THR A 277 -5.16 12.89 -5.35
CA THR A 277 -5.96 13.89 -6.07
C THR A 277 -7.41 13.80 -5.62
N ASP A 278 -8.18 14.86 -5.90
CA ASP A 278 -9.64 14.91 -5.71
C ASP A 278 -10.34 13.60 -6.16
N TYR A 279 -11.33 13.12 -5.42
CA TYR A 279 -11.91 11.79 -5.66
C TYR A 279 -12.66 11.67 -7.00
N TYR A 280 -13.07 12.78 -7.63
CA TYR A 280 -13.60 12.78 -9.01
C TYR A 280 -12.50 12.87 -10.09
N GLN A 281 -11.23 13.00 -9.69
CA GLN A 281 -10.05 12.97 -10.56
C GLN A 281 -9.17 11.73 -10.33
N ASP A 282 -9.37 10.99 -9.24
CA ASP A 282 -8.71 9.71 -8.98
C ASP A 282 -9.54 8.54 -9.54
N SER A 283 -9.13 8.01 -10.69
CA SER A 283 -9.77 6.84 -11.32
C SER A 283 -9.71 5.57 -10.45
N LEU A 284 -8.71 5.42 -9.58
CA LEU A 284 -8.63 4.30 -8.63
C LEU A 284 -9.69 4.48 -7.54
N ALA A 285 -9.83 5.69 -6.98
CA ALA A 285 -10.93 5.99 -6.06
C ALA A 285 -12.30 5.72 -6.69
N ILE A 286 -12.53 6.10 -7.95
CA ILE A 286 -13.83 5.89 -8.62
C ILE A 286 -14.08 4.39 -8.88
N GLY A 287 -13.06 3.64 -9.32
CA GLY A 287 -13.13 2.18 -9.43
C GLY A 287 -13.33 1.48 -8.08
N ALA A 288 -12.80 2.03 -6.99
CA ALA A 288 -13.01 1.52 -5.64
C ALA A 288 -14.42 1.84 -5.12
N PHE A 289 -15.00 3.00 -5.47
CA PHE A 289 -16.41 3.30 -5.18
C PHE A 289 -17.31 2.27 -5.86
N ALA A 290 -17.00 1.94 -7.13
CA ALA A 290 -17.71 0.92 -7.91
C ALA A 290 -17.71 -0.47 -7.25
N ALA A 291 -16.58 -0.90 -6.70
CA ALA A 291 -16.44 -2.17 -6.00
C ALA A 291 -17.21 -2.15 -4.66
N MET A 292 -17.09 -1.07 -3.88
CA MET A 292 -17.81 -0.86 -2.61
C MET A 292 -19.33 -0.93 -2.82
N GLU A 293 -19.87 -0.29 -3.87
CA GLU A 293 -21.28 -0.36 -4.26
C GLU A 293 -21.78 -1.78 -4.60
N LYS A 294 -20.88 -2.74 -4.87
CA LYS A 294 -21.21 -4.16 -5.11
C LYS A 294 -20.90 -5.06 -3.90
N GLY A 295 -20.55 -4.48 -2.75
CA GLY A 295 -20.23 -5.21 -1.53
C GLY A 295 -18.82 -5.81 -1.50
N ILE A 296 -17.94 -5.38 -2.41
CA ILE A 296 -16.55 -5.83 -2.54
C ILE A 296 -15.67 -4.94 -1.67
N LEU A 297 -14.83 -5.53 -0.80
CA LEU A 297 -13.87 -4.75 -0.01
C LEU A 297 -12.62 -4.47 -0.85
N ILE A 298 -12.16 -3.21 -0.82
CA ILE A 298 -10.92 -2.79 -1.47
C ILE A 298 -9.91 -2.48 -0.38
N SER A 299 -8.77 -3.17 -0.42
CA SER A 299 -7.58 -2.78 0.32
C SER A 299 -6.55 -2.22 -0.65
N CYS A 300 -5.98 -1.07 -0.27
CA CYS A 300 -4.84 -0.51 -0.97
C CYS A 300 -3.69 -0.19 -0.02
N SER A 301 -2.47 -0.10 -0.54
CA SER A 301 -1.32 0.35 0.24
C SER A 301 -1.31 1.86 0.48
N ALA A 302 -0.66 2.29 1.55
CA ALA A 302 -0.50 3.71 1.87
C ALA A 302 0.58 4.41 1.03
N GLY A 303 1.56 3.68 0.48
CA GLY A 303 2.72 4.23 -0.22
C GLY A 303 4.02 4.07 0.56
N ASN A 304 5.15 4.17 -0.16
CA ASN A 304 6.50 3.92 0.37
C ASN A 304 7.33 5.22 0.50
N SER A 305 6.66 6.36 0.67
CA SER A 305 7.24 7.72 0.64
C SER A 305 7.31 8.39 2.02
N GLY A 306 7.17 7.62 3.10
CA GLY A 306 7.45 8.08 4.46
C GLY A 306 8.96 8.31 4.70
N PRO A 307 9.33 8.92 5.84
CA PRO A 307 8.50 9.23 7.01
C PRO A 307 7.84 10.62 6.97
N MET A 308 7.87 11.33 5.83
CA MET A 308 7.34 12.69 5.73
C MET A 308 5.80 12.73 5.94
N PRO A 309 5.25 13.74 6.64
CA PRO A 309 3.81 13.94 6.77
C PRO A 309 3.12 14.16 5.42
N SER A 310 1.86 13.73 5.30
CA SER A 310 1.04 13.79 4.07
C SER A 310 1.75 13.25 2.83
N SER A 311 2.37 12.07 2.98
CA SER A 311 3.07 11.34 1.92
C SER A 311 2.28 10.14 1.39
N LEU A 312 1.04 9.95 1.85
CA LEU A 312 0.23 8.76 1.55
C LEU A 312 -0.72 8.92 0.35
N ALA A 313 -0.94 7.77 -0.30
CA ALA A 313 -1.83 7.56 -1.41
C ALA A 313 -3.19 7.02 -0.96
N ASN A 314 -4.10 6.79 -1.92
CA ASN A 314 -5.32 5.99 -1.74
C ASN A 314 -6.21 6.49 -0.59
N VAL A 315 -6.39 7.81 -0.52
CA VAL A 315 -7.04 8.53 0.59
C VAL A 315 -8.55 8.35 0.70
N ALA A 316 -9.22 7.77 -0.30
CA ALA A 316 -10.69 7.75 -0.37
C ALA A 316 -11.36 6.98 0.81
N PRO A 317 -12.48 7.48 1.38
CA PRO A 317 -13.10 6.86 2.58
C PRO A 317 -13.80 5.50 2.35
N TRP A 318 -13.85 5.02 1.11
CA TRP A 318 -14.33 3.67 0.78
C TRP A 318 -13.20 2.66 0.58
N ILE A 319 -11.94 3.11 0.41
CA ILE A 319 -10.74 2.28 0.38
C ILE A 319 -10.30 1.95 1.82
N THR A 320 -9.71 0.77 2.02
CA THR A 320 -8.99 0.39 3.25
C THR A 320 -7.48 0.57 3.02
N THR A 321 -6.92 1.67 3.52
CA THR A 321 -5.56 2.15 3.22
C THR A 321 -4.56 1.69 4.27
N VAL A 322 -3.54 0.93 3.86
CA VAL A 322 -2.72 0.12 4.78
C VAL A 322 -1.26 0.57 4.81
N GLY A 323 -0.79 0.99 5.98
CA GLY A 323 0.64 1.25 6.23
C GLY A 323 1.42 -0.01 6.67
N ALA A 324 2.73 0.09 6.85
CA ALA A 324 3.60 -1.05 7.13
C ALA A 324 4.16 -1.06 8.57
N GLY A 325 4.07 -2.22 9.22
CA GLY A 325 4.82 -2.55 10.42
C GLY A 325 5.88 -3.64 10.20
N THR A 326 6.85 -3.75 11.11
CA THR A 326 7.68 -4.95 11.25
C THR A 326 6.89 -6.11 11.85
N LEU A 327 7.53 -7.28 11.96
CA LEU A 327 7.04 -8.40 12.79
C LEU A 327 8.15 -8.86 13.75
N ASP A 328 7.95 -9.95 14.49
CA ASP A 328 8.88 -10.45 15.51
C ASP A 328 10.17 -11.10 14.96
N ARG A 329 10.46 -10.91 13.66
CA ARG A 329 11.56 -11.53 12.93
C ARG A 329 12.47 -10.49 12.31
N ASP A 330 13.77 -10.73 12.38
CA ASP A 330 14.77 -9.95 11.65
C ASP A 330 15.96 -10.82 11.18
N PHE A 331 16.88 -10.21 10.43
CA PHE A 331 18.03 -10.86 9.81
C PHE A 331 19.37 -10.19 10.16
N PRO A 332 19.85 -10.27 11.43
CA PRO A 332 20.96 -9.46 11.89
C PRO A 332 22.29 -9.77 11.21
N ALA A 333 23.01 -8.71 10.85
CA ALA A 333 24.34 -8.73 10.28
C ALA A 333 25.17 -7.57 10.86
N TYR A 334 25.90 -7.84 11.94
CA TYR A 334 26.61 -6.83 12.72
C TYR A 334 27.89 -6.34 12.03
N VAL A 335 28.21 -5.05 12.19
CA VAL A 335 29.53 -4.49 11.84
C VAL A 335 30.37 -4.39 13.12
N SER A 336 31.47 -5.15 13.19
CA SER A 336 32.46 -5.07 14.26
C SER A 336 33.69 -4.31 13.75
N LEU A 337 34.07 -3.23 14.45
CA LEU A 337 35.21 -2.37 14.09
C LEU A 337 36.51 -2.83 14.75
N GLY A 338 37.66 -2.56 14.14
CA GLY A 338 38.99 -2.83 14.70
C GLY A 338 39.27 -2.15 16.05
N ASN A 339 38.51 -1.11 16.40
CA ASN A 339 38.54 -0.46 17.73
C ASN A 339 37.64 -1.13 18.79
N GLY A 340 37.01 -2.26 18.48
CA GLY A 340 36.16 -3.04 19.39
C GLY A 340 34.70 -2.56 19.51
N LYS A 341 34.29 -1.49 18.82
CA LYS A 341 32.88 -1.09 18.75
C LYS A 341 32.10 -1.99 17.79
N ASN A 342 30.89 -2.37 18.17
CA ASN A 342 29.97 -3.15 17.36
C ASN A 342 28.70 -2.36 17.06
N TYR A 343 28.18 -2.48 15.84
CA TYR A 343 26.94 -1.84 15.38
C TYR A 343 25.98 -2.87 14.80
N SER A 344 24.69 -2.73 15.12
CA SER A 344 23.63 -3.53 14.52
C SER A 344 23.42 -3.15 13.05
N GLY A 345 23.10 -4.16 12.24
CA GLY A 345 22.72 -4.03 10.84
C GLY A 345 21.96 -5.27 10.38
N VAL A 346 21.52 -5.31 9.12
CA VAL A 346 20.72 -6.41 8.55
C VAL A 346 21.22 -6.87 7.20
N SER A 347 20.99 -8.16 6.87
CA SER A 347 21.35 -8.73 5.56
C SER A 347 20.67 -10.05 5.24
N LEU A 348 20.35 -10.26 3.96
CA LEU A 348 19.96 -11.55 3.38
C LEU A 348 21.08 -12.18 2.53
N TYR A 349 22.33 -11.74 2.70
CA TYR A 349 23.45 -12.28 1.93
C TYR A 349 23.65 -13.79 2.17
N ARG A 350 23.64 -14.55 1.08
CA ARG A 350 24.11 -15.94 1.05
C ARG A 350 25.19 -16.10 -0.01
N GLY A 351 26.33 -16.66 0.38
CA GLY A 351 27.44 -16.99 -0.50
C GLY A 351 28.66 -17.41 0.31
N SER A 352 29.85 -17.27 -0.27
CA SER A 352 31.12 -17.46 0.45
C SER A 352 31.23 -16.50 1.65
N ALA A 353 31.70 -17.01 2.79
CA ALA A 353 32.00 -16.18 3.95
C ALA A 353 33.21 -15.25 3.69
N LEU A 354 33.26 -14.13 4.40
CA LEU A 354 34.50 -13.36 4.54
C LEU A 354 35.54 -14.15 5.35
N PRO A 355 36.84 -13.85 5.20
CA PRO A 355 37.86 -14.31 6.15
C PRO A 355 37.52 -13.96 7.60
N ASP A 356 37.95 -14.80 8.54
CA ASP A 356 37.66 -14.58 9.97
C ASP A 356 38.40 -13.38 10.59
N SER A 357 39.49 -12.94 9.96
CA SER A 357 40.22 -11.71 10.30
C SER A 357 39.48 -10.45 9.83
N PRO A 358 39.45 -9.36 10.62
CA PRO A 358 38.98 -8.06 10.15
C PRO A 358 39.71 -7.62 8.86
N LEU A 359 38.94 -7.08 7.92
CA LEU A 359 39.44 -6.60 6.63
C LEU A 359 39.57 -5.07 6.65
N PRO A 360 40.49 -4.47 5.86
CA PRO A 360 40.54 -3.02 5.70
C PRO A 360 39.22 -2.47 5.17
N VAL A 361 38.80 -1.31 5.67
CA VAL A 361 37.60 -0.61 5.20
C VAL A 361 37.96 0.74 4.56
N VAL A 362 37.20 1.15 3.55
CA VAL A 362 37.28 2.47 2.92
C VAL A 362 35.87 3.05 2.77
N TYR A 363 35.73 4.37 2.90
CA TYR A 363 34.50 5.08 2.54
C TYR A 363 34.53 5.41 1.05
N ALA A 364 33.44 5.10 0.33
CA ALA A 364 33.35 5.17 -1.12
C ALA A 364 33.70 6.56 -1.70
N GLY A 365 33.27 7.64 -1.04
CA GLY A 365 33.58 9.02 -1.46
C GLY A 365 35.08 9.37 -1.42
N ASN A 366 35.89 8.63 -0.65
CA ASN A 366 37.36 8.79 -0.62
C ASN A 366 38.09 7.86 -1.61
N VAL A 367 37.39 6.94 -2.28
CA VAL A 367 37.95 5.96 -3.23
C VAL A 367 37.27 5.98 -4.60
N SER A 368 36.51 7.04 -4.86
CA SER A 368 36.01 7.45 -6.18
C SER A 368 36.96 8.49 -6.79
N ASP A 369 36.86 8.70 -8.11
CA ASP A 369 37.37 9.90 -8.79
C ASP A 369 36.20 10.81 -9.29
N ASP A 370 34.97 10.32 -9.16
CA ASP A 370 33.70 11.05 -9.34
C ASP A 370 33.21 11.63 -7.98
N PRO A 371 32.95 12.94 -7.86
CA PRO A 371 32.53 13.58 -6.61
C PRO A 371 31.01 13.50 -6.33
N ASP A 372 30.18 13.28 -7.35
CA ASP A 372 28.71 13.40 -7.28
C ASP A 372 28.02 12.04 -7.12
N GLY A 373 28.63 10.97 -7.65
CA GLY A 373 28.20 9.57 -7.55
C GLY A 373 29.11 8.66 -6.72
N GLY A 374 30.23 9.19 -6.21
CA GLY A 374 31.28 8.41 -5.54
C GLY A 374 30.85 7.76 -4.23
N ASN A 375 30.33 8.53 -3.27
CA ASN A 375 29.89 8.01 -1.97
C ASN A 375 28.70 7.05 -2.07
N LEU A 376 27.86 7.24 -3.10
CA LEU A 376 26.69 6.42 -3.38
C LEU A 376 27.05 5.10 -4.07
N CYS A 377 28.30 4.85 -4.48
CA CYS A 377 28.69 3.65 -5.22
C CYS A 377 27.82 3.46 -6.49
N LEU A 378 27.64 4.54 -7.26
CA LEU A 378 27.00 4.48 -8.58
C LEU A 378 27.87 3.68 -9.57
N VAL A 379 27.28 3.26 -10.70
CA VAL A 379 27.97 2.46 -11.72
C VAL A 379 29.25 3.15 -12.20
N ASP A 380 30.37 2.43 -12.09
CA ASP A 380 31.71 2.78 -12.56
C ASP A 380 32.37 4.04 -11.94
N THR A 381 31.91 4.50 -10.77
CA THR A 381 32.56 5.60 -10.01
C THR A 381 33.75 5.15 -9.15
N LEU A 382 33.76 3.90 -8.67
CA LEU A 382 34.77 3.38 -7.73
C LEU A 382 36.10 3.03 -8.43
N THR A 383 37.22 3.62 -7.99
CA THR A 383 38.56 3.28 -8.52
C THR A 383 38.99 1.87 -8.06
N PRO A 384 39.21 0.88 -8.95
CA PRO A 384 39.43 -0.50 -8.54
C PRO A 384 40.66 -0.70 -7.63
N ASP A 385 41.80 -0.10 -7.94
CA ASP A 385 43.03 -0.20 -7.14
C ASP A 385 42.88 0.34 -5.70
N LYS A 386 41.93 1.28 -5.50
CA LYS A 386 41.61 1.83 -4.18
C LYS A 386 40.67 0.92 -3.38
N VAL A 387 39.92 0.03 -4.04
CA VAL A 387 38.83 -0.81 -3.47
C VAL A 387 39.21 -2.30 -3.34
N ALA A 388 40.07 -2.81 -4.22
CA ALA A 388 40.41 -4.22 -4.30
C ALA A 388 40.86 -4.83 -2.96
N GLY A 389 40.21 -5.93 -2.55
CA GLY A 389 40.54 -6.64 -1.31
C GLY A 389 39.96 -6.03 -0.02
N LYS A 390 39.10 -5.01 -0.10
CA LYS A 390 38.60 -4.23 1.06
C LYS A 390 37.09 -4.35 1.24
N ILE A 391 36.60 -3.88 2.38
CA ILE A 391 35.18 -3.55 2.60
C ILE A 391 34.95 -2.09 2.20
N VAL A 392 33.86 -1.80 1.50
CA VAL A 392 33.49 -0.42 1.12
C VAL A 392 32.27 0.04 1.92
N LEU A 393 32.35 1.21 2.56
CA LEU A 393 31.17 1.90 3.08
C LEU A 393 30.58 2.79 1.98
N CYS A 394 29.36 2.48 1.54
CA CYS A 394 28.56 3.26 0.60
C CYS A 394 27.42 3.95 1.37
N ASP A 395 27.01 5.15 0.98
CA ASP A 395 25.77 5.77 1.46
C ASP A 395 24.56 5.29 0.62
N ARG A 396 23.39 5.18 1.26
CA ARG A 396 22.08 4.93 0.66
C ARG A 396 21.59 6.22 -0.04
N GLY A 397 20.95 6.06 -1.21
CA GLY A 397 20.46 7.18 -2.02
C GLY A 397 20.67 6.94 -3.52
N GLN A 398 19.88 7.66 -4.33
CA GLN A 398 19.79 7.62 -5.81
C GLN A 398 19.52 6.23 -6.42
N ASN A 399 20.47 5.29 -6.37
CA ASN A 399 20.37 3.97 -6.99
C ASN A 399 20.00 2.86 -6.00
N ALA A 400 19.62 1.70 -6.56
CA ALA A 400 19.15 0.56 -5.78
C ALA A 400 20.20 0.06 -4.77
N ARG A 401 19.79 -0.16 -3.52
CA ARG A 401 20.65 -0.63 -2.42
C ARG A 401 21.48 -1.87 -2.80
N VAL A 402 20.85 -2.78 -3.54
CA VAL A 402 21.44 -4.01 -4.08
C VAL A 402 22.47 -3.78 -5.20
N GLU A 403 22.26 -2.77 -6.07
CA GLU A 403 23.16 -2.44 -7.19
C GLU A 403 24.51 -1.94 -6.71
N LYS A 404 24.53 -1.10 -5.66
CA LYS A 404 25.77 -0.65 -4.99
C LYS A 404 26.70 -1.82 -4.66
N GLY A 405 26.12 -2.96 -4.25
CA GLY A 405 26.85 -4.20 -4.02
C GLY A 405 27.43 -4.84 -5.29
N PHE A 406 26.73 -4.77 -6.43
CA PHE A 406 27.29 -5.19 -7.72
C PHE A 406 28.44 -4.28 -8.16
N VAL A 407 28.34 -2.96 -7.95
CA VAL A 407 29.42 -2.00 -8.24
C VAL A 407 30.67 -2.29 -7.39
N VAL A 408 30.52 -2.44 -6.07
CA VAL A 408 31.63 -2.80 -5.16
C VAL A 408 32.28 -4.13 -5.58
N LYS A 409 31.46 -5.13 -5.96
CA LYS A 409 31.94 -6.43 -6.45
C LYS A 409 32.70 -6.32 -7.78
N LYS A 410 32.21 -5.50 -8.73
CA LYS A 410 32.85 -5.21 -10.02
C LYS A 410 34.21 -4.52 -9.83
N ALA A 411 34.33 -3.64 -8.84
CA ALA A 411 35.57 -2.96 -8.44
C ALA A 411 36.53 -3.82 -7.58
N GLY A 412 36.23 -5.11 -7.36
CA GLY A 412 37.10 -6.03 -6.61
C GLY A 412 37.00 -5.94 -5.09
N GLY A 413 35.99 -5.24 -4.56
CA GLY A 413 35.71 -5.18 -3.12
C GLY A 413 35.18 -6.53 -2.60
N LEU A 414 35.63 -6.92 -1.40
CA LEU A 414 35.23 -8.17 -0.76
C LEU A 414 33.88 -8.10 -0.05
N GLY A 415 33.40 -6.89 0.26
CA GLY A 415 32.12 -6.69 0.94
C GLY A 415 31.74 -5.22 1.07
N MET A 416 30.54 -4.95 1.61
CA MET A 416 29.98 -3.60 1.69
C MET A 416 29.28 -3.32 3.04
N VAL A 417 29.41 -2.10 3.54
CA VAL A 417 28.53 -1.55 4.57
C VAL A 417 27.68 -0.47 3.90
N LEU A 418 26.36 -0.58 3.97
CA LEU A 418 25.44 0.41 3.44
C LEU A 418 24.90 1.28 4.57
N ALA A 419 25.29 2.55 4.61
CA ALA A 419 24.82 3.51 5.60
C ALA A 419 23.55 4.24 5.12
N ASN A 420 22.52 4.35 5.97
CA ASN A 420 21.40 5.27 5.74
C ASN A 420 21.86 6.74 5.78
N SER A 421 21.15 7.62 5.07
CA SER A 421 21.19 9.08 5.26
C SER A 421 20.16 9.54 6.31
N GLU A 422 20.18 10.83 6.65
CA GLU A 422 19.17 11.51 7.49
C GLU A 422 17.74 11.24 6.98
N ASP A 423 17.52 11.26 5.66
CA ASP A 423 16.22 10.97 5.01
C ASP A 423 15.70 9.54 5.27
N ASN A 424 16.54 8.64 5.79
CA ASN A 424 16.20 7.24 6.03
C ASN A 424 16.34 6.83 7.51
N GLY A 425 16.98 7.67 8.33
CA GLY A 425 17.11 7.48 9.77
C GLY A 425 17.63 6.10 10.18
N GLU A 426 16.99 5.49 11.18
CA GLU A 426 17.38 4.18 11.73
C GLU A 426 16.70 2.98 11.06
N GLU A 427 16.00 3.15 9.93
CA GLU A 427 15.27 2.05 9.30
C GLU A 427 16.19 1.04 8.62
N LEU A 428 16.07 -0.22 9.04
CA LEU A 428 16.80 -1.36 8.48
C LEU A 428 15.91 -2.23 7.59
N VAL A 429 16.19 -2.24 6.29
CA VAL A 429 15.62 -3.20 5.32
C VAL A 429 16.72 -4.18 4.92
N ALA A 430 16.43 -5.48 5.01
CA ALA A 430 17.40 -6.53 4.70
C ALA A 430 17.34 -6.89 3.21
N ASP A 431 18.46 -6.72 2.50
CA ASP A 431 18.55 -7.01 1.06
C ASP A 431 19.41 -8.23 0.75
N ALA A 432 19.06 -8.94 -0.33
CA ALA A 432 19.78 -10.11 -0.85
C ALA A 432 21.00 -9.73 -1.71
N HIS A 433 21.95 -8.97 -1.16
CA HIS A 433 23.14 -8.47 -1.87
C HIS A 433 23.95 -9.59 -2.61
N PRO A 434 24.72 -9.24 -3.66
CA PRO A 434 25.50 -10.19 -4.46
C PRO A 434 26.90 -10.51 -3.89
N LEU A 435 27.27 -9.85 -2.79
CA LEU A 435 28.52 -9.98 -2.03
C LEU A 435 28.22 -9.84 -0.52
N PRO A 436 29.14 -10.20 0.38
CA PRO A 436 28.98 -9.99 1.82
C PRO A 436 28.71 -8.52 2.15
N ALA A 437 27.48 -8.19 2.55
CA ALA A 437 27.08 -6.82 2.82
C ALA A 437 26.08 -6.71 3.96
N THR A 438 26.04 -5.57 4.65
CA THR A 438 25.05 -5.26 5.68
C THR A 438 24.60 -3.80 5.61
N ALA A 439 23.31 -3.56 5.85
CA ALA A 439 22.74 -2.22 5.97
C ALA A 439 22.71 -1.77 7.44
N VAL A 440 23.08 -0.50 7.70
CA VAL A 440 23.14 0.11 9.04
C VAL A 440 22.40 1.45 9.07
N GLY A 441 21.78 1.78 10.20
CA GLY A 441 21.06 3.04 10.41
C GLY A 441 21.99 4.26 10.44
N GLU A 442 21.41 5.45 10.28
CA GLU A 442 22.10 6.75 10.21
C GLU A 442 23.22 6.89 11.27
N LYS A 443 22.88 6.79 12.57
CA LYS A 443 23.85 7.01 13.66
C LYS A 443 24.95 5.95 13.69
N ALA A 444 24.68 4.74 13.21
CA ALA A 444 25.69 3.72 13.04
C ALA A 444 26.60 4.04 11.85
N GLY A 445 26.03 4.41 10.69
CA GLY A 445 26.75 4.82 9.50
C GLY A 445 27.72 5.98 9.77
N ASP A 446 27.26 7.04 10.44
CA ASP A 446 28.07 8.20 10.77
C ASP A 446 29.17 7.90 11.79
N ALA A 447 28.89 7.04 12.78
CA ALA A 447 29.90 6.60 13.73
C ALA A 447 30.99 5.72 13.06
N ILE A 448 30.64 4.96 12.02
CA ILE A 448 31.58 4.16 11.21
C ILE A 448 32.36 5.07 10.25
N LYS A 449 31.73 6.05 9.58
CA LYS A 449 32.42 7.08 8.78
C LYS A 449 33.44 7.87 9.63
N THR A 450 33.04 8.28 10.84
CA THR A 450 33.93 8.91 11.82
C THR A 450 35.11 8.01 12.22
N TYR A 451 34.91 6.69 12.33
CA TYR A 451 36.02 5.75 12.57
C TYR A 451 36.98 5.67 11.37
N ILE A 452 36.46 5.55 10.15
CA ILE A 452 37.25 5.46 8.92
C ILE A 452 38.17 6.68 8.74
N TRP A 453 37.73 7.88 9.16
CA TRP A 453 38.54 9.10 9.09
C TRP A 453 39.52 9.31 10.26
N SER A 454 39.38 8.57 11.37
CA SER A 454 40.18 8.80 12.59
C SER A 454 41.22 7.71 12.89
N ASP A 455 41.03 6.50 12.39
CA ASP A 455 42.05 5.44 12.41
C ASP A 455 42.99 5.57 11.19
N LYS A 456 44.25 5.17 11.34
CA LYS A 456 45.22 5.12 10.23
C LYS A 456 45.10 3.84 9.40
N ASN A 457 44.60 2.76 9.99
CA ASN A 457 44.39 1.47 9.33
C ASN A 457 43.01 0.91 9.72
N PRO A 458 41.90 1.60 9.38
CA PRO A 458 40.57 1.19 9.80
C PRO A 458 40.22 -0.20 9.24
N THR A 459 39.71 -1.07 10.11
CA THR A 459 39.31 -2.44 9.75
C THR A 459 37.92 -2.78 10.28
N VAL A 460 37.20 -3.69 9.59
CA VAL A 460 35.89 -4.19 10.00
C VAL A 460 35.74 -5.70 9.76
N LYS A 461 34.83 -6.32 10.51
CA LYS A 461 34.28 -7.65 10.23
C LYS A 461 32.75 -7.57 10.18
N ILE A 462 32.14 -8.16 9.16
CA ILE A 462 30.69 -8.33 9.07
C ILE A 462 30.33 -9.71 9.64
N ILE A 463 29.38 -9.76 10.57
CA ILE A 463 28.99 -10.97 11.31
C ILE A 463 27.50 -11.26 11.07
N PHE A 464 27.21 -12.23 10.21
CA PHE A 464 25.85 -12.64 9.87
C PHE A 464 25.31 -13.65 10.89
N GLU A 465 24.14 -13.39 11.48
CA GLU A 465 23.51 -14.32 12.44
C GLU A 465 22.29 -15.10 11.87
N GLY A 466 22.00 -14.96 10.58
CA GLY A 466 20.92 -15.67 9.90
C GLY A 466 19.54 -15.10 10.24
N THR A 467 18.57 -15.96 10.56
CA THR A 467 17.21 -15.55 10.96
C THR A 467 17.05 -15.56 12.47
N LYS A 468 16.50 -14.49 13.05
CA LYS A 468 16.15 -14.39 14.47
C LYS A 468 14.66 -14.16 14.64
N LEU A 469 14.08 -14.72 15.70
CA LEU A 469 12.68 -14.60 16.09
C LEU A 469 12.58 -14.08 17.54
N GLY A 470 11.40 -13.57 17.93
CA GLY A 470 11.22 -12.92 19.23
C GLY A 470 11.89 -11.56 19.34
N ILE A 471 12.15 -10.88 18.21
CA ILE A 471 12.69 -9.51 18.18
C ILE A 471 11.70 -8.57 18.88
N GLN A 472 12.22 -7.70 19.74
CA GLN A 472 11.46 -6.72 20.52
C GLN A 472 12.20 -5.38 20.56
N PRO A 473 11.48 -4.23 20.55
CA PRO A 473 10.02 -4.11 20.45
C PRO A 473 9.50 -4.52 19.06
N SER A 474 8.27 -5.03 19.00
CA SER A 474 7.62 -5.42 17.74
C SER A 474 6.09 -5.47 17.92
N PRO A 475 5.29 -4.95 16.96
CA PRO A 475 5.69 -4.36 15.67
C PRO A 475 6.13 -2.89 15.80
N VAL A 476 7.03 -2.46 14.92
CA VAL A 476 7.48 -1.06 14.78
C VAL A 476 6.98 -0.54 13.43
N VAL A 477 6.48 0.70 13.36
CA VAL A 477 6.06 1.33 12.09
C VAL A 477 7.30 1.58 11.22
N ALA A 478 7.24 1.20 9.96
CA ALA A 478 8.33 1.43 9.00
C ALA A 478 8.52 2.93 8.71
N ALA A 479 9.77 3.37 8.53
CA ALA A 479 10.07 4.74 8.15
C ALA A 479 9.54 5.02 6.74
N PHE A 480 9.76 4.12 5.78
CA PHE A 480 9.22 4.25 4.42
C PHE A 480 7.69 4.30 4.38
N SER A 481 6.98 3.79 5.40
CA SER A 481 5.50 3.75 5.37
C SER A 481 4.97 5.17 5.28
N SER A 482 4.29 5.51 4.19
CA SER A 482 3.74 6.85 4.01
C SER A 482 2.78 7.26 5.14
N ARG A 483 2.78 8.55 5.48
CA ARG A 483 2.14 9.13 6.67
C ARG A 483 0.99 10.07 6.29
N GLY A 484 0.00 10.15 7.17
CA GLY A 484 -1.05 11.16 7.13
C GLY A 484 -0.55 12.56 7.57
N PRO A 485 -1.46 13.54 7.71
CA PRO A 485 -2.90 13.45 7.46
C PRO A 485 -3.24 13.25 5.98
N ASN A 486 -4.50 12.84 5.73
CA ASN A 486 -5.13 12.92 4.42
C ASN A 486 -5.13 14.38 3.94
N ASP A 487 -4.59 14.60 2.75
CA ASP A 487 -4.42 15.91 2.10
C ASP A 487 -5.68 16.38 1.36
N ILE A 488 -6.47 15.43 0.82
CA ILE A 488 -7.73 15.70 0.11
C ILE A 488 -8.91 15.89 1.07
N THR A 489 -8.91 15.25 2.23
CA THR A 489 -9.92 15.46 3.29
C THR A 489 -9.35 15.20 4.69
N PRO A 490 -8.78 16.23 5.36
CA PRO A 490 -8.18 16.08 6.68
C PRO A 490 -9.12 15.57 7.79
N GLU A 491 -10.43 15.71 7.63
CA GLU A 491 -11.48 15.16 8.51
C GLU A 491 -11.61 13.62 8.44
N ILE A 492 -10.89 12.97 7.52
CA ILE A 492 -10.81 11.51 7.38
C ILE A 492 -9.37 11.06 7.68
N LEU A 493 -9.17 10.43 8.83
CA LEU A 493 -7.87 9.87 9.22
C LEU A 493 -7.39 8.81 8.20
N LYS A 494 -6.15 8.95 7.74
CA LYS A 494 -5.39 7.94 6.99
C LYS A 494 -3.95 7.86 7.55
N PRO A 495 -3.25 6.70 7.46
CA PRO A 495 -3.77 5.40 6.98
C PRO A 495 -4.85 4.86 7.91
N ASP A 496 -5.59 3.83 7.49
CA ASP A 496 -6.65 3.26 8.33
C ASP A 496 -6.07 2.39 9.46
N LEU A 497 -5.02 1.63 9.15
CA LEU A 497 -4.33 0.71 10.04
C LEU A 497 -2.98 0.29 9.44
N ILE A 498 -2.20 -0.47 10.20
CA ILE A 498 -0.99 -1.13 9.71
C ILE A 498 -1.09 -2.66 9.84
N ALA A 499 -0.37 -3.35 8.98
CA ALA A 499 -0.14 -4.78 9.07
C ALA A 499 1.34 -5.07 8.74
N PRO A 500 1.82 -6.33 8.84
CA PRO A 500 3.21 -6.65 8.57
C PRO A 500 3.59 -6.30 7.13
N GLY A 501 4.68 -5.55 6.95
CA GLY A 501 5.18 -5.13 5.63
C GLY A 501 6.70 -5.15 5.49
N VAL A 502 7.47 -5.34 6.57
CA VAL A 502 8.95 -5.31 6.55
C VAL A 502 9.58 -6.70 6.68
N ASN A 503 10.55 -7.00 5.83
CA ASN A 503 11.45 -8.16 5.88
C ASN A 503 10.70 -9.51 5.79
N ILE A 504 9.70 -9.60 4.89
CA ILE A 504 8.75 -10.71 4.83
C ILE A 504 8.96 -11.57 3.56
N LEU A 505 8.97 -12.90 3.75
CA LEU A 505 9.12 -13.94 2.71
C LEU A 505 7.88 -13.95 1.78
N ALA A 506 7.92 -14.46 0.55
CA ALA A 506 6.75 -15.04 -0.16
C ALA A 506 7.16 -15.80 -1.43
N GLY A 507 6.20 -16.42 -2.13
CA GLY A 507 6.45 -17.06 -3.42
C GLY A 507 6.82 -16.02 -4.49
N TRP A 508 7.82 -16.31 -5.31
CA TRP A 508 8.37 -15.37 -6.31
C TRP A 508 8.25 -15.94 -7.72
N SER A 509 8.31 -15.07 -8.75
CA SER A 509 8.44 -15.57 -10.12
C SER A 509 9.83 -16.16 -10.32
N LYS A 510 9.94 -17.23 -11.11
CA LYS A 510 11.25 -17.75 -11.54
C LYS A 510 11.80 -17.03 -12.77
N SER A 511 11.13 -15.98 -13.24
CA SER A 511 11.63 -15.01 -14.22
C SER A 511 12.54 -13.95 -13.58
N ALA A 512 12.11 -13.37 -12.45
CA ALA A 512 12.83 -12.29 -11.78
C ALA A 512 13.96 -12.77 -10.86
N ALA A 513 14.98 -11.93 -10.71
CA ALA A 513 15.98 -12.08 -9.67
C ALA A 513 15.42 -11.72 -8.28
N PRO A 514 15.96 -12.25 -7.16
CA PRO A 514 15.56 -11.82 -5.83
C PRO A 514 15.87 -10.32 -5.55
N THR A 515 16.69 -9.70 -6.39
CA THR A 515 17.04 -8.27 -6.33
C THR A 515 16.26 -7.39 -7.32
N GLY A 516 15.41 -7.96 -8.18
CA GLY A 516 14.77 -7.27 -9.31
C GLY A 516 15.72 -6.84 -10.45
N LEU A 517 17.04 -6.89 -10.24
CA LEU A 517 18.03 -6.45 -11.23
C LEU A 517 18.22 -7.50 -12.34
N ALA A 518 18.13 -7.07 -13.61
CA ALA A 518 18.21 -7.95 -14.77
C ALA A 518 19.55 -8.70 -14.92
N PHE A 519 20.64 -8.18 -14.34
CA PHE A 519 21.99 -8.77 -14.35
C PHE A 519 22.31 -9.63 -13.11
N ASP A 520 21.31 -9.97 -12.29
CA ASP A 520 21.43 -10.97 -11.24
C ASP A 520 20.88 -12.32 -11.73
N ASP A 521 21.76 -13.30 -11.97
CA ASP A 521 21.37 -14.62 -12.50
C ASP A 521 20.66 -15.53 -11.46
N ARG A 522 20.58 -15.12 -10.19
CA ARG A 522 19.93 -15.93 -9.14
C ARG A 522 18.43 -16.04 -9.40
N ARG A 523 17.85 -17.22 -9.26
CA ARG A 523 16.40 -17.47 -9.29
C ARG A 523 15.97 -18.28 -8.08
N VAL A 524 14.78 -18.00 -7.57
CA VAL A 524 14.31 -18.49 -6.26
C VAL A 524 12.82 -18.87 -6.31
N ASP A 525 12.42 -19.90 -5.57
CA ASP A 525 10.99 -20.20 -5.33
C ASP A 525 10.34 -19.15 -4.42
N PHE A 526 11.11 -18.56 -3.50
CA PHE A 526 10.64 -17.56 -2.54
C PHE A 526 11.65 -16.41 -2.40
N ASN A 527 11.16 -15.17 -2.30
CA ASN A 527 11.96 -13.96 -2.05
C ASN A 527 11.60 -13.33 -0.67
N ILE A 528 12.34 -12.32 -0.20
CA ILE A 528 12.09 -11.59 1.06
C ILE A 528 12.33 -10.10 0.82
N ILE A 529 11.30 -9.27 1.03
CA ILE A 529 11.27 -7.87 0.56
C ILE A 529 10.26 -7.03 1.39
N SER A 530 10.34 -5.69 1.33
CA SER A 530 9.71 -4.75 2.30
C SER A 530 8.97 -3.54 1.69
N GLY A 531 7.82 -3.14 2.25
CA GLY A 531 7.02 -1.96 1.83
C GLY A 531 5.59 -1.94 2.45
N THR A 532 4.70 -1.04 1.99
CA THR A 532 3.26 -0.96 2.37
C THR A 532 2.32 -1.78 1.48
N SER A 533 2.70 -1.99 0.22
CA SER A 533 2.05 -2.90 -0.72
C SER A 533 2.26 -4.38 -0.40
N MET A 534 2.51 -4.66 0.87
CA MET A 534 2.89 -5.93 1.48
C MET A 534 1.95 -6.17 2.64
N SER A 535 1.76 -5.16 3.48
CA SER A 535 0.68 -5.11 4.46
C SER A 535 -0.71 -5.03 3.81
N CYS A 536 -0.85 -4.46 2.61
CA CYS A 536 -2.10 -4.49 1.83
C CYS A 536 -2.67 -5.92 1.58
N PRO A 537 -1.93 -6.89 1.01
CA PRO A 537 -2.47 -8.23 0.78
C PRO A 537 -2.58 -9.07 2.07
N HIS A 538 -1.88 -8.73 3.16
CA HIS A 538 -2.29 -9.22 4.49
C HIS A 538 -3.73 -8.81 4.79
N VAL A 539 -4.01 -7.51 4.79
CA VAL A 539 -5.35 -6.97 5.09
C VAL A 539 -6.41 -7.49 4.12
N SER A 540 -6.04 -7.71 2.85
CA SER A 540 -6.92 -8.36 1.86
C SER A 540 -7.26 -9.80 2.25
N GLY A 541 -6.27 -10.60 2.67
CA GLY A 541 -6.47 -11.96 3.17
C GLY A 541 -7.21 -12.01 4.52
N LEU A 542 -6.98 -11.04 5.41
CA LEU A 542 -7.73 -10.89 6.68
C LEU A 542 -9.19 -10.50 6.41
N ALA A 543 -9.45 -9.59 5.48
CA ALA A 543 -10.79 -9.23 5.06
C ALA A 543 -11.53 -10.41 4.43
N ALA A 544 -10.85 -11.21 3.60
CA ALA A 544 -11.40 -12.44 3.03
C ALA A 544 -11.73 -13.47 4.12
N LEU A 545 -10.88 -13.62 5.13
CA LEU A 545 -11.12 -14.47 6.31
C LEU A 545 -12.35 -14.01 7.11
N ILE A 546 -12.51 -12.71 7.35
CA ILE A 546 -13.70 -12.16 8.03
C ILE A 546 -14.94 -12.33 7.14
N LYS A 547 -14.83 -12.16 5.81
CA LYS A 547 -15.93 -12.40 4.86
C LYS A 547 -16.35 -13.88 4.79
N ALA A 548 -15.42 -14.82 4.94
CA ALA A 548 -15.73 -16.25 5.06
C ALA A 548 -16.45 -16.58 6.38
N ALA A 549 -16.05 -15.92 7.48
CA ALA A 549 -16.73 -16.05 8.77
C ALA A 549 -18.14 -15.43 8.78
N HIS A 550 -18.30 -14.29 8.11
CA HIS A 550 -19.49 -13.42 8.10
C HIS A 550 -19.84 -12.98 6.67
N SER A 551 -20.45 -13.88 5.90
CA SER A 551 -20.71 -13.72 4.46
C SER A 551 -21.63 -12.54 4.12
N ASP A 552 -22.48 -12.13 5.06
CA ASP A 552 -23.45 -11.03 4.92
C ASP A 552 -22.86 -9.64 5.19
N TRP A 553 -21.69 -9.53 5.83
CA TRP A 553 -21.12 -8.24 6.21
C TRP A 553 -20.73 -7.36 5.02
N SER A 554 -20.94 -6.05 5.20
CA SER A 554 -20.53 -5.01 4.26
C SER A 554 -19.01 -4.77 4.29
N PRO A 555 -18.40 -4.20 3.23
CA PRO A 555 -17.01 -3.73 3.26
C PRO A 555 -16.71 -2.80 4.43
N ALA A 556 -17.69 -1.98 4.84
CA ALA A 556 -17.55 -1.06 5.96
C ALA A 556 -17.51 -1.78 7.31
N MET A 557 -18.36 -2.80 7.51
CA MET A 557 -18.34 -3.64 8.72
C MET A 557 -17.00 -4.38 8.86
N ILE A 558 -16.45 -4.92 7.76
CA ILE A 558 -15.17 -5.63 7.77
C ILE A 558 -13.99 -4.68 8.05
N ARG A 559 -13.93 -3.53 7.36
CA ARG A 559 -12.92 -2.49 7.67
C ARG A 559 -13.07 -1.99 9.10
N SER A 560 -14.30 -1.77 9.57
CA SER A 560 -14.57 -1.37 10.95
C SER A 560 -14.05 -2.41 11.93
N ALA A 561 -14.26 -3.70 11.72
CA ALA A 561 -13.78 -4.73 12.63
C ALA A 561 -12.25 -4.74 12.71
N LEU A 562 -11.58 -4.71 11.55
CA LEU A 562 -10.11 -4.67 11.44
C LEU A 562 -9.49 -3.42 12.10
N MET A 563 -10.16 -2.26 12.01
CA MET A 563 -9.71 -1.02 12.65
C MET A 563 -10.03 -1.00 14.15
N THR A 564 -11.25 -1.35 14.57
CA THR A 564 -11.69 -1.12 15.95
C THR A 564 -11.08 -2.07 16.97
N THR A 565 -10.57 -3.22 16.52
CA THR A 565 -9.82 -4.16 17.37
C THR A 565 -8.30 -4.03 17.25
N ALA A 566 -7.80 -3.07 16.46
CA ALA A 566 -6.37 -2.85 16.27
C ALA A 566 -5.68 -2.38 17.57
N TYR A 567 -4.44 -2.83 17.77
CA TYR A 567 -3.66 -2.53 18.97
C TYR A 567 -2.61 -1.44 18.72
N THR A 568 -2.44 -0.55 19.70
CA THR A 568 -1.52 0.61 19.65
C THR A 568 -0.42 0.54 20.72
N THR A 569 -0.35 -0.57 21.47
CA THR A 569 0.60 -0.79 22.57
C THR A 569 1.13 -2.22 22.57
N TYR A 570 2.38 -2.42 22.98
CA TYR A 570 2.93 -3.75 23.25
C TYR A 570 2.37 -4.33 24.57
N LYS A 571 2.70 -5.59 24.86
CA LYS A 571 2.25 -6.33 26.05
C LYS A 571 2.67 -5.73 27.40
N ASN A 572 3.65 -4.83 27.42
CA ASN A 572 4.09 -4.11 28.62
C ASN A 572 3.37 -2.75 28.82
N GLY A 573 2.52 -2.33 27.87
CA GLY A 573 1.80 -1.05 27.91
C GLY A 573 2.47 0.11 27.16
N ASP A 574 3.72 -0.04 26.71
CA ASP A 574 4.39 0.98 25.89
C ASP A 574 3.76 1.07 24.49
N ARG A 575 3.78 2.26 23.88
CA ARG A 575 3.20 2.52 22.55
C ARG A 575 4.03 1.90 21.42
N LEU A 576 3.38 1.55 20.31
CA LEU A 576 4.09 1.22 19.07
C LEU A 576 5.04 2.36 18.69
N ILE A 577 6.25 2.02 18.23
CA ILE A 577 7.31 2.98 17.88
C ILE A 577 7.31 3.22 16.37
N ASP A 578 7.66 4.43 15.95
CA ASP A 578 8.03 4.76 14.57
C ASP A 578 9.55 4.64 14.41
N SER A 579 10.01 3.80 13.46
CA SER A 579 11.45 3.62 13.19
C SER A 579 12.11 4.83 12.51
N GLY A 580 11.35 5.68 11.82
CA GLY A 580 11.89 6.90 11.22
C GLY A 580 12.27 7.96 12.25
N THR A 581 11.41 8.18 13.26
CA THR A 581 11.66 9.19 14.30
C THR A 581 12.23 8.66 15.61
N GLY A 582 12.23 7.33 15.82
CA GLY A 582 12.65 6.68 17.06
C GLY A 582 11.74 6.94 18.26
N LYS A 583 10.50 7.39 18.01
CA LYS A 583 9.54 7.89 19.02
C LYS A 583 8.26 7.05 19.05
N PRO A 584 7.41 7.20 20.07
CA PRO A 584 6.05 6.68 20.03
C PRO A 584 5.31 7.17 18.78
N SER A 585 4.83 6.22 17.98
CA SER A 585 4.06 6.48 16.76
C SER A 585 2.66 7.02 17.07
N THR A 586 2.07 7.67 16.07
CA THR A 586 0.80 8.40 16.12
C THR A 586 -0.23 7.78 15.17
N PRO A 587 -1.52 8.14 15.29
CA PRO A 587 -2.53 7.81 14.30
C PRO A 587 -2.21 8.19 12.84
N PHE A 588 -1.36 9.18 12.56
CA PHE A 588 -0.91 9.46 11.18
C PHE A 588 0.16 8.48 10.66
N ASP A 589 0.77 7.71 11.55
CA ASP A 589 1.75 6.67 11.22
C ASP A 589 1.09 5.29 11.20
N HIS A 590 0.20 5.01 12.16
CA HIS A 590 -0.40 3.68 12.37
C HIS A 590 -1.93 3.59 12.20
N GLY A 591 -2.63 4.68 11.90
CA GLY A 591 -4.09 4.68 11.79
C GLY A 591 -4.79 4.34 13.11
N ALA A 592 -5.59 3.27 13.11
CA ALA A 592 -6.18 2.69 14.31
C ALA A 592 -5.21 1.82 15.14
N GLY A 593 -4.07 1.44 14.57
CA GLY A 593 -3.07 0.56 15.17
C GLY A 593 -2.68 -0.59 14.25
N HIS A 594 -1.96 -1.57 14.80
CA HIS A 594 -1.66 -2.81 14.10
C HIS A 594 -2.84 -3.79 14.19
N VAL A 595 -3.15 -4.47 13.09
CA VAL A 595 -4.23 -5.47 13.00
C VAL A 595 -4.10 -6.59 14.05
N ASP A 596 -5.24 -6.95 14.65
CA ASP A 596 -5.47 -8.20 15.37
C ASP A 596 -6.68 -8.91 14.72
N PRO A 597 -6.45 -9.95 13.89
CA PRO A 597 -7.54 -10.66 13.21
C PRO A 597 -8.29 -11.63 14.12
N VAL A 598 -7.72 -12.05 15.25
CA VAL A 598 -8.39 -12.93 16.22
C VAL A 598 -9.51 -12.14 16.92
N ALA A 599 -9.22 -10.89 17.29
CA ALA A 599 -10.21 -9.96 17.81
C ALA A 599 -11.19 -9.47 16.72
N ALA A 600 -10.71 -9.16 15.51
CA ALA A 600 -11.56 -8.64 14.43
C ALA A 600 -12.65 -9.62 13.94
N LEU A 601 -12.54 -10.91 14.26
CA LEU A 601 -13.62 -11.88 14.02
C LEU A 601 -14.87 -11.64 14.88
N ASN A 602 -14.71 -11.09 16.09
CA ASN A 602 -15.81 -10.87 17.04
C ASN A 602 -15.63 -9.51 17.73
N PRO A 603 -15.74 -8.39 16.99
CA PRO A 603 -15.45 -7.05 17.52
C PRO A 603 -16.47 -6.57 18.55
N GLY A 604 -17.64 -7.21 18.64
CA GLY A 604 -18.78 -6.77 19.45
C GLY A 604 -19.63 -5.73 18.70
N LEU A 605 -19.08 -4.55 18.43
CA LEU A 605 -19.75 -3.50 17.64
C LEU A 605 -18.95 -3.11 16.38
N VAL A 606 -19.65 -2.66 15.35
CA VAL A 606 -19.07 -2.13 14.10
C VAL A 606 -19.72 -0.81 13.67
N TYR A 607 -18.94 0.01 12.97
CA TYR A 607 -19.38 1.19 12.23
C TYR A 607 -19.70 0.78 10.78
N ASP A 608 -20.98 0.57 10.50
CA ASP A 608 -21.48 0.21 9.16
C ASP A 608 -21.79 1.48 8.33
N LEU A 609 -21.64 1.39 7.01
CA LEU A 609 -21.83 2.48 6.04
C LEU A 609 -22.51 1.94 4.77
N ALA A 610 -23.54 2.65 4.31
CA ALA A 610 -24.19 2.43 3.03
C ALA A 610 -23.65 3.40 1.96
N VAL A 611 -24.03 3.16 0.70
CA VAL A 611 -23.68 4.05 -0.43
C VAL A 611 -24.19 5.48 -0.19
N ASP A 612 -25.36 5.63 0.43
CA ASP A 612 -25.97 6.94 0.68
C ASP A 612 -25.20 7.75 1.75
N ASP A 613 -24.49 7.10 2.69
CA ASP A 613 -23.59 7.79 3.62
C ASP A 613 -22.38 8.38 2.88
N TYR A 614 -21.87 7.67 1.87
CA TYR A 614 -20.80 8.16 1.01
C TYR A 614 -21.27 9.27 0.07
N LEU A 615 -22.50 9.19 -0.46
CA LEU A 615 -23.09 10.29 -1.24
C LEU A 615 -23.30 11.55 -0.37
N ALA A 616 -23.73 11.38 0.88
CA ALA A 616 -23.82 12.45 1.86
C ALA A 616 -22.45 13.05 2.23
N PHE A 617 -21.40 12.23 2.26
CA PHE A 617 -20.01 12.71 2.41
C PHE A 617 -19.56 13.54 1.19
N LEU A 618 -19.83 13.12 -0.05
CA LEU A 618 -19.46 13.91 -1.24
C LEU A 618 -20.20 15.26 -1.28
N CYS A 619 -21.47 15.30 -0.88
CA CYS A 619 -22.19 16.57 -0.66
C CYS A 619 -21.52 17.43 0.43
N ALA A 620 -21.01 16.83 1.50
CA ALA A 620 -20.26 17.55 2.53
C ALA A 620 -18.88 18.04 2.07
N SER A 621 -18.30 17.42 1.03
CA SER A 621 -17.07 17.86 0.34
C SER A 621 -17.33 19.03 -0.63
N ASN A 622 -18.55 19.56 -0.72
CA ASN A 622 -18.99 20.57 -1.68
C ASN A 622 -18.82 20.16 -3.16
N TYR A 623 -18.84 18.86 -3.46
CA TYR A 623 -18.80 18.39 -4.84
C TYR A 623 -20.10 18.73 -5.58
N THR A 624 -19.99 19.15 -6.85
CA THR A 624 -21.16 19.42 -7.71
C THR A 624 -21.90 18.13 -8.08
N ASP A 625 -23.14 18.25 -8.54
CA ASP A 625 -23.93 17.12 -9.05
C ASP A 625 -23.18 16.35 -10.16
N GLU A 626 -22.41 17.04 -11.01
CA GLU A 626 -21.54 16.43 -12.02
C GLU A 626 -20.35 15.67 -11.42
N GLN A 627 -19.71 16.22 -10.38
CA GLN A 627 -18.60 15.56 -9.67
C GLN A 627 -19.08 14.32 -8.90
N ILE A 628 -20.26 14.39 -8.29
CA ILE A 628 -20.91 13.22 -7.66
C ILE A 628 -21.31 12.19 -8.73
N LYS A 629 -21.81 12.64 -9.88
CA LYS A 629 -22.12 11.80 -11.05
C LYS A 629 -20.87 11.14 -11.64
N ILE A 630 -19.68 11.75 -11.56
CA ILE A 630 -18.40 11.11 -11.92
C ILE A 630 -18.09 9.93 -11.00
N VAL A 631 -18.15 10.14 -9.68
CA VAL A 631 -17.75 9.13 -8.68
C VAL A 631 -18.78 8.00 -8.56
N ALA A 632 -20.05 8.36 -8.35
CA ALA A 632 -21.12 7.40 -8.09
C ALA A 632 -21.82 6.90 -9.36
N ARG A 633 -21.58 7.53 -10.51
CA ARG A 633 -22.00 7.07 -11.87
C ARG A 633 -23.51 6.92 -12.02
N ARG A 634 -24.23 7.60 -11.14
CA ARG A 634 -25.68 7.77 -11.06
C ARG A 634 -25.96 9.27 -11.01
N ASN A 635 -27.11 9.71 -11.52
CA ASN A 635 -27.58 11.07 -11.23
C ASN A 635 -27.94 11.11 -9.73
N PHE A 636 -27.33 12.02 -8.98
CA PHE A 636 -27.64 12.32 -7.59
C PHE A 636 -27.54 13.82 -7.40
N GLN A 637 -28.41 14.42 -6.58
CA GLN A 637 -28.37 15.83 -6.27
C GLN A 637 -28.35 16.01 -4.75
N CYS A 638 -27.53 16.93 -4.26
CA CYS A 638 -27.49 17.24 -2.84
C CYS A 638 -28.80 17.92 -2.41
N ASP A 639 -29.43 17.39 -1.35
CA ASP A 639 -30.67 17.94 -0.82
C ASP A 639 -30.37 19.26 -0.11
N ALA A 640 -30.69 20.38 -0.75
CA ALA A 640 -30.46 21.73 -0.23
C ALA A 640 -31.19 22.05 1.09
N THR A 641 -32.08 21.18 1.58
CA THR A 641 -32.70 21.29 2.91
C THR A 641 -31.91 20.56 4.00
N LYS A 642 -30.94 19.71 3.65
CA LYS A 642 -30.08 18.97 4.59
C LYS A 642 -28.74 19.67 4.81
N GLN A 643 -28.34 19.76 6.08
CA GLN A 643 -26.98 20.17 6.44
C GLN A 643 -26.05 18.95 6.40
N TYR A 644 -25.29 18.82 5.32
CA TYR A 644 -24.23 17.84 5.18
C TYR A 644 -22.98 18.22 6.01
N SER A 645 -22.19 17.25 6.46
CA SER A 645 -20.93 17.50 7.18
C SER A 645 -19.99 16.29 7.10
N LEU A 646 -18.72 16.54 6.79
CA LEU A 646 -17.66 15.51 6.70
C LEU A 646 -17.55 14.73 8.02
N ASN A 647 -17.71 15.43 9.13
CA ASN A 647 -17.68 14.90 10.48
C ASN A 647 -18.76 13.85 10.78
N ASN A 648 -19.83 13.79 9.98
CA ASN A 648 -20.95 12.86 10.13
C ASN A 648 -20.81 11.55 9.34
N LEU A 649 -19.80 11.40 8.47
CA LEU A 649 -19.52 10.08 7.87
C LEU A 649 -19.26 9.09 9.02
N ASN A 650 -19.96 7.96 9.03
CA ASN A 650 -19.91 6.95 10.09
C ASN A 650 -18.60 6.12 10.06
N TYR A 651 -17.46 6.79 10.09
CA TYR A 651 -16.14 6.20 9.96
C TYR A 651 -15.60 5.74 11.34
N PRO A 652 -14.89 4.61 11.45
CA PRO A 652 -14.38 4.06 12.71
C PRO A 652 -13.22 4.86 13.35
N SER A 653 -12.99 6.10 12.92
CA SER A 653 -12.01 7.05 13.47
C SER A 653 -12.59 8.47 13.56
N PHE A 654 -11.88 9.34 14.27
CA PHE A 654 -12.17 10.77 14.39
C PHE A 654 -10.93 11.57 13.99
N ALA A 655 -10.97 12.27 12.85
CA ALA A 655 -10.02 13.34 12.58
C ALA A 655 -10.76 14.68 12.72
N VAL A 656 -10.22 15.54 13.57
CA VAL A 656 -10.87 16.77 14.04
C VAL A 656 -10.05 17.97 13.59
N VAL A 657 -10.65 18.80 12.76
CA VAL A 657 -9.99 20.00 12.22
C VAL A 657 -10.43 21.24 12.99
N PHE A 658 -9.46 21.99 13.51
CA PHE A 658 -9.67 23.35 14.02
C PHE A 658 -8.95 24.35 13.11
N VAL A 659 -9.63 25.45 12.80
CA VAL A 659 -9.05 26.58 12.06
C VAL A 659 -8.53 27.63 13.06
N LEU A 660 -7.43 28.30 12.71
CA LEU A 660 -6.81 29.36 13.50
C LEU A 660 -7.05 30.72 12.83
N GLY A 661 -7.61 31.66 13.59
CA GLY A 661 -7.99 33.00 13.11
C GLY A 661 -9.49 33.13 12.84
N GLY A 662 -10.10 32.07 12.29
CA GLY A 662 -11.54 31.93 12.06
C GLY A 662 -12.07 30.54 12.45
N GLY A 663 -13.36 30.33 12.23
CA GLY A 663 -14.02 29.03 12.44
C GLY A 663 -14.59 28.77 13.85
N THR A 664 -15.04 27.53 14.08
CA THR A 664 -15.72 27.12 15.32
C THR A 664 -14.79 26.39 16.28
N ASN A 665 -14.66 26.90 17.51
CA ASN A 665 -13.95 26.23 18.62
C ASN A 665 -14.63 24.92 19.10
N VAL A 666 -15.74 24.50 18.47
CA VAL A 666 -16.47 23.28 18.81
C VAL A 666 -16.76 22.48 17.53
N VAL A 667 -16.26 21.25 17.47
CA VAL A 667 -16.53 20.29 16.38
C VAL A 667 -17.34 19.13 16.96
N LYS A 668 -18.31 18.61 16.19
CA LYS A 668 -19.16 17.48 16.58
C LYS A 668 -19.12 16.40 15.52
N HIS A 669 -18.99 15.15 15.96
CA HIS A 669 -19.06 13.95 15.14
C HIS A 669 -20.15 13.05 15.70
N THR A 670 -21.23 12.85 14.94
CA THR A 670 -22.21 11.81 15.24
C THR A 670 -21.76 10.49 14.63
N ARG A 671 -22.02 9.38 15.32
CA ARG A 671 -21.70 8.02 14.88
C ARG A 671 -22.85 7.07 15.23
N THR A 672 -22.95 5.98 14.48
CA THR A 672 -23.92 4.90 14.71
C THR A 672 -23.18 3.56 14.76
N LEU A 673 -23.26 2.89 15.91
CA LEU A 673 -22.72 1.56 16.12
C LEU A 673 -23.81 0.51 15.90
N MET A 674 -23.48 -0.58 15.22
CA MET A 674 -24.28 -1.79 15.12
C MET A 674 -23.69 -2.86 16.04
N ASN A 675 -24.52 -3.52 16.85
CA ASN A 675 -24.08 -4.69 17.62
C ASN A 675 -24.11 -5.95 16.75
N VAL A 676 -22.95 -6.54 16.50
CA VAL A 676 -22.75 -7.81 15.78
C VAL A 676 -22.36 -8.96 16.72
N GLY A 677 -22.27 -8.68 18.02
CA GLY A 677 -22.14 -9.68 19.07
C GLY A 677 -23.45 -9.94 19.83
N ALA A 678 -23.35 -10.67 20.93
CA ALA A 678 -24.46 -10.89 21.86
C ALA A 678 -25.01 -9.56 22.44
N ALA A 679 -26.22 -9.59 22.99
CA ALA A 679 -26.79 -8.45 23.71
C ALA A 679 -25.89 -8.05 24.90
N GLY A 680 -25.59 -6.76 25.05
CA GLY A 680 -24.61 -6.26 26.01
C GLY A 680 -24.72 -4.75 26.27
N THR A 681 -24.04 -4.26 27.31
CA THR A 681 -24.00 -2.83 27.65
C THR A 681 -22.56 -2.34 27.62
N TYR A 682 -22.29 -1.39 26.73
CA TYR A 682 -20.98 -0.81 26.51
C TYR A 682 -20.89 0.55 27.20
N ASN A 683 -19.78 0.80 27.89
CA ASN A 683 -19.44 2.09 28.48
C ASN A 683 -18.33 2.73 27.64
N VAL A 684 -18.39 4.05 27.44
CA VAL A 684 -17.34 4.77 26.71
C VAL A 684 -16.23 5.24 27.63
N SER A 685 -15.01 5.15 27.14
CA SER A 685 -13.81 5.76 27.70
C SER A 685 -13.10 6.59 26.65
N VAL A 686 -12.37 7.62 27.08
CA VAL A 686 -11.53 8.45 26.20
C VAL A 686 -10.17 8.62 26.86
N THR A 687 -9.11 8.25 26.15
CA THR A 687 -7.72 8.43 26.59
C THR A 687 -7.04 9.45 25.68
N SER A 688 -6.71 10.62 26.24
CA SER A 688 -6.20 11.78 25.50
C SER A 688 -4.99 12.39 26.21
N SER A 689 -3.92 11.61 26.31
CA SER A 689 -2.66 11.96 26.99
C SER A 689 -2.02 13.26 26.52
N ASP A 690 -2.17 13.57 25.24
CA ASP A 690 -1.44 14.61 24.54
C ASP A 690 -2.34 15.82 24.21
N VAL A 691 -3.51 15.92 24.86
CA VAL A 691 -4.62 16.82 24.47
C VAL A 691 -5.12 17.71 25.62
N SER A 692 -4.22 18.41 26.32
CA SER A 692 -4.63 19.45 27.27
C SER A 692 -5.36 20.65 26.63
N SER A 693 -5.23 20.80 25.31
CA SER A 693 -5.83 21.88 24.51
C SER A 693 -7.23 21.57 23.94
N VAL A 694 -7.86 20.41 24.24
CA VAL A 694 -9.23 20.10 23.78
C VAL A 694 -9.99 19.31 24.83
N LYS A 695 -11.18 19.78 25.20
CA LYS A 695 -12.16 19.00 25.96
C LYS A 695 -12.89 18.06 25.01
N ILE A 696 -12.88 16.76 25.31
CA ILE A 696 -13.62 15.73 24.58
C ILE A 696 -14.77 15.26 25.48
N SER A 697 -16.00 15.21 24.95
CA SER A 697 -17.17 14.71 25.67
C SER A 697 -18.07 13.88 24.77
N VAL A 698 -18.58 12.77 25.28
CA VAL A 698 -19.39 11.79 24.54
C VAL A 698 -20.79 11.70 25.15
N GLU A 699 -21.83 11.70 24.31
CA GLU A 699 -23.22 11.59 24.74
C GLU A 699 -24.02 10.64 23.81
N PRO A 700 -24.75 9.63 24.36
CA PRO A 700 -24.69 9.16 25.75
C PRO A 700 -23.33 8.53 26.09
N GLN A 701 -23.03 8.33 27.37
CA GLN A 701 -21.80 7.64 27.83
C GLN A 701 -21.95 6.10 27.92
N VAL A 702 -23.17 5.60 27.80
CA VAL A 702 -23.52 4.17 27.95
C VAL A 702 -24.48 3.79 26.83
N LEU A 703 -24.25 2.65 26.18
CA LEU A 703 -25.10 2.09 25.14
C LEU A 703 -25.40 0.61 25.41
N SER A 704 -26.65 0.30 25.75
CA SER A 704 -27.15 -1.07 25.86
C SER A 704 -27.76 -1.51 24.54
N PHE A 705 -27.34 -2.66 24.00
CA PHE A 705 -27.78 -3.19 22.71
C PHE A 705 -28.41 -4.59 22.85
N LYS A 706 -29.43 -4.85 22.03
CA LYS A 706 -29.79 -6.20 21.57
C LYS A 706 -28.86 -6.62 20.43
N GLU A 707 -28.88 -7.89 20.07
CA GLU A 707 -28.24 -8.40 18.85
C GLU A 707 -28.79 -7.67 17.60
N ASN A 708 -27.92 -7.30 16.66
CA ASN A 708 -28.23 -6.53 15.43
C ASN A 708 -28.87 -5.14 15.63
N GLU A 709 -28.95 -4.62 16.86
CA GLU A 709 -29.48 -3.27 17.13
C GLU A 709 -28.45 -2.19 16.73
N LYS A 710 -28.91 -1.12 16.07
CA LYS A 710 -28.10 0.08 15.75
C LYS A 710 -28.42 1.21 16.71
N LYS A 711 -27.41 1.88 17.28
CA LYS A 711 -27.56 3.07 18.15
C LYS A 711 -26.54 4.15 17.87
N SER A 712 -26.99 5.39 18.00
CA SER A 712 -26.18 6.57 17.72
C SER A 712 -25.68 7.26 18.99
N TYR A 713 -24.52 7.88 18.89
CA TYR A 713 -23.93 8.75 19.89
C TYR A 713 -23.21 9.92 19.22
N THR A 714 -22.91 10.98 19.98
CA THR A 714 -22.17 12.14 19.47
C THR A 714 -20.95 12.40 20.34
N VAL A 715 -19.80 12.62 19.67
CA VAL A 715 -18.58 13.13 20.30
C VAL A 715 -18.49 14.62 20.00
N THR A 716 -18.32 15.43 21.05
CA THR A 716 -18.06 16.86 20.95
C THR A 716 -16.63 17.14 21.37
N PHE A 717 -15.89 17.83 20.50
CA PHE A 717 -14.52 18.31 20.72
C PHE A 717 -14.58 19.82 20.88
N THR A 718 -14.01 20.37 21.95
CA THR A 718 -14.00 21.81 22.21
C THR A 718 -12.57 22.29 22.47
N ALA A 719 -12.03 23.12 21.58
CA ALA A 719 -10.71 23.70 21.72
C ALA A 719 -10.63 24.61 22.97
N LEU A 720 -9.52 24.48 23.71
CA LEU A 720 -9.27 25.17 24.97
C LEU A 720 -8.02 26.06 24.83
N GLY A 721 -8.25 27.38 24.69
CA GLY A 721 -7.15 28.35 24.59
C GLY A 721 -6.36 28.23 23.28
N SER A 722 -5.04 28.42 23.38
CA SER A 722 -4.13 28.45 22.23
C SER A 722 -3.80 27.05 21.69
N PRO A 723 -3.53 26.88 20.38
CA PRO A 723 -3.11 25.60 19.81
C PRO A 723 -1.79 25.08 20.39
N PRO A 724 -1.57 23.75 20.40
CA PRO A 724 -0.31 23.15 20.81
C PRO A 724 0.80 23.46 19.80
N LYS A 725 2.07 23.53 20.26
CA LYS A 725 3.24 23.83 19.41
C LYS A 725 3.40 22.88 18.22
N SER A 726 2.96 21.64 18.36
CA SER A 726 2.97 20.59 17.33
C SER A 726 1.95 20.80 16.21
N ARG A 727 0.96 21.70 16.39
CA ARG A 727 -0.28 21.82 15.60
C ARG A 727 -1.10 20.52 15.46
N ASN A 728 -0.71 19.46 16.15
CA ASN A 728 -1.34 18.14 16.12
C ASN A 728 -1.39 17.56 17.54
N ALA A 729 -2.49 16.90 17.88
CA ALA A 729 -2.69 16.18 19.14
C ALA A 729 -3.51 14.90 18.91
N PHE A 730 -3.35 13.90 19.78
CA PHE A 730 -3.88 12.56 19.53
C PHE A 730 -4.53 11.93 20.77
N GLY A 731 -5.49 11.04 20.54
CA GLY A 731 -6.17 10.26 21.57
C GLY A 731 -6.85 9.01 21.02
N ARG A 732 -7.65 8.36 21.86
CA ARG A 732 -8.43 7.16 21.52
C ARG A 732 -9.76 7.20 22.26
N LEU A 733 -10.85 6.89 21.59
CA LEU A 733 -12.17 6.62 22.20
C LEU A 733 -12.38 5.12 22.17
N ALA A 734 -12.90 4.52 23.25
CA ALA A 734 -13.15 3.08 23.30
C ALA A 734 -14.45 2.75 24.04
N TRP A 735 -15.30 1.95 23.39
CA TRP A 735 -16.51 1.34 23.95
C TRP A 735 -16.22 -0.08 24.42
N SER A 736 -16.53 -0.40 25.68
CA SER A 736 -16.33 -1.75 26.23
C SER A 736 -17.47 -2.21 27.14
N ASP A 737 -17.84 -3.48 26.98
CA ASP A 737 -18.73 -4.26 27.86
C ASP A 737 -17.94 -5.07 28.92
N GLY A 738 -16.62 -4.89 28.99
CA GLY A 738 -15.69 -5.68 29.82
C GLY A 738 -15.15 -6.95 29.16
N LYS A 739 -15.51 -7.23 27.90
CA LYS A 739 -14.98 -8.36 27.09
C LYS A 739 -14.46 -7.87 25.74
N SER A 740 -15.30 -7.14 25.03
CA SER A 740 -15.06 -6.48 23.75
C SER A 740 -14.47 -5.09 24.00
N ASN A 741 -13.69 -4.57 23.05
CA ASN A 741 -13.05 -3.26 23.17
C ASN A 741 -13.03 -2.56 21.81
N VAL A 742 -14.15 -1.91 21.46
CA VAL A 742 -14.37 -1.26 20.16
C VAL A 742 -13.79 0.14 20.21
N ALA A 743 -12.65 0.35 19.57
CA ALA A 743 -11.89 1.58 19.74
C ALA A 743 -11.62 2.35 18.44
N SER A 744 -11.72 3.67 18.52
CA SER A 744 -11.45 4.60 17.43
C SER A 744 -10.25 5.49 17.78
N PRO A 745 -9.24 5.63 16.89
CA PRO A 745 -8.21 6.65 17.05
C PRO A 745 -8.83 8.05 16.89
N ILE A 746 -8.20 9.01 17.54
CA ILE A 746 -8.52 10.44 17.45
C ILE A 746 -7.26 11.18 17.00
N SER A 747 -7.33 11.90 15.88
CA SER A 747 -6.36 12.92 15.50
C SER A 747 -7.01 14.30 15.56
N ILE A 748 -6.26 15.31 15.99
CA ILE A 748 -6.73 16.69 16.10
C ILE A 748 -5.66 17.59 15.49
N THR A 749 -6.04 18.40 14.50
CA THR A 749 -5.12 19.23 13.72
C THR A 749 -5.57 20.69 13.73
N TRP A 750 -4.63 21.62 13.87
CA TRP A 750 -4.87 23.06 13.85
C TRP A 750 -4.25 23.70 12.60
N PHE A 751 -5.07 24.00 11.60
CA PHE A 751 -4.65 24.73 10.40
C PHE A 751 -4.72 26.24 10.61
N SER A 752 -3.74 26.97 10.09
CA SER A 752 -3.88 28.40 9.81
C SER A 752 -4.61 28.57 8.49
N GLU A 753 -5.55 29.51 8.41
CA GLU A 753 -6.13 29.93 7.13
C GLU A 753 -5.01 30.30 6.14
N ALA A 754 -5.15 29.87 4.89
CA ALA A 754 -4.27 30.31 3.81
C ALA A 754 -4.67 31.73 3.40
N SER A 755 -3.70 32.64 3.39
CA SER A 755 -3.84 34.07 3.05
C SER A 755 -3.76 34.33 1.55
#